data_AF-A0A8D3CUY6-F1
#
_entry.id   AF-A0A8D3CUY6-F1
#
_cell.length_a   1.000
_cell.length_b   1.000
_cell.length_c   1.000
_cell.angle_alpha   90.00
_cell.angle_beta   90.00
_cell.angle_gamma   90.00
#
_symmetry.space_group_name_H-M   'P 1'
#
loop_
_entity.id
_entity.type
_entity.pdbx_description
1 polymer ?
#
loop_
_entity_poly.entity_id
_entity_poly.type
_entity_poly.pdbx_seq_one_letter_code
_entity_poly.pdbx_strand_id
1 'polypeptide(L)'
;MWTRSSDVNPVFIRVPSLWRAINGNCVLQVFRMRRPRWLLWVCVWLLSIAEVWTATFKLALVGPWSCDPMFSRAMPTAAANMALSRLRSDGSLSKGYWYDVKLLDEDCLASKALTELGEMEGYGHAYIGPFNPALCHAASLLTQHWEAGLASPGCLDANWPNLPPITPPSRVLFTVLRFFRWAHVGIITAPSNLWESTGQEVASALRAMGLPIGPVVTMETRHKVAAQEALGAIREADKVKVVIMCMSSVLIGGEEQRELLLAALEMGMVSDGYVFIPYDALLYAMPYQDMAFPQLTNNTQLRHAYSAVLTVTMASDQSFYEAFRKAQISREIRSFVPKSRLQVSPVFGTIFNMVYFVAKAVEERRQAGGGRWVMGEQLVQSNGGFDFQGFNQGRGLQARYVVLDSDGDRLVPTHSLAPTHTDGTVGGLKPLGRSFTFPGGKPPQSSFCWFSPEEACNPRRKCDDVRQTEHPESVQPRTEHSGYTVDSLLYLTAQFLIRPAEYFAPRVQLREMRHENLNLYLGLFLDSGIFALVVEHCPRGSLADLLADGDMRLDWMFKSSLLMDLIKGMKYLHLRGLSHGRLKSTNCLVDGRFVLKVTDYGLPMILHSESLDPPVDPQELLWTAPELLRNPVRGGSFAGDVFSFSIIIQEVISRSLPYAMMDMPAHEIVERLKSPPPLCRPVVSLDEAPAECLGLMTQCWNEDPNKRPSFDDIFKQFPGINRGKRANIIDSMLRMLEQYSSNLEDLIRERTDELEVERNKTEKLIGQLLPKSVAQALKKGKPVRPEHYSDCTLYFSDIVGFTTISALSEPIEVVDLLNDLYTMFDAIIASHDVYKVETIGDAYMVASGVPNRNGHQHAAEVANMSLDILHSIGHFKIKHMPEIKVKIRIGLHSGPLVAGVVGLMMPRYCLFGDTVTMASIMEASGLPYRIHISLNTVKVLTSLKLGYHFDTRKVKGTEDTYWLMGRDGFTKPLPVPPDLLGGASNHGISLDEIPVERRQKFLDRQKKNKK
;
A
#
# COMPACT_ATOMS: atom_id res chain seq x y z
N MET A 1 -41.39 -18.03 39.84
CA MET A 1 -41.58 -17.46 41.19
C MET A 1 -40.78 -16.16 41.23
N TRP A 2 -41.51 -15.03 41.10
CA TRP A 2 -41.18 -13.61 41.41
C TRP A 2 -39.96 -12.94 40.71
N THR A 3 -40.07 -12.16 39.62
CA THR A 3 -40.63 -10.78 39.36
C THR A 3 -39.92 -9.59 40.05
N ARG A 4 -39.29 -8.68 39.26
CA ARG A 4 -39.64 -7.24 39.18
C ARG A 4 -38.77 -6.43 38.19
N SER A 5 -39.46 -5.51 37.52
CA SER A 5 -39.05 -4.43 36.62
C SER A 5 -38.64 -3.15 37.36
N SER A 6 -37.84 -2.28 36.71
CA SER A 6 -38.05 -0.81 36.70
C SER A 6 -37.04 -0.07 35.81
N ASP A 7 -37.57 0.72 34.87
CA ASP A 7 -36.93 1.78 34.07
C ASP A 7 -36.34 2.94 34.90
N VAL A 8 -35.29 3.61 34.40
CA VAL A 8 -35.09 5.09 34.51
C VAL A 8 -34.13 5.61 33.40
N ASN A 9 -34.61 6.55 32.59
CA ASN A 9 -33.88 7.69 31.94
C ASN A 9 -34.20 8.96 32.82
N PRO A 10 -33.53 10.16 32.80
CA PRO A 10 -32.95 10.84 31.61
C PRO A 10 -31.83 11.95 31.84
N VAL A 11 -31.41 12.59 30.72
CA VAL A 11 -31.15 14.05 30.46
C VAL A 11 -29.86 14.83 30.86
N PHE A 12 -29.31 15.44 29.79
CA PHE A 12 -28.39 16.58 29.56
C PHE A 12 -28.46 17.80 30.48
N ILE A 13 -27.30 18.48 30.70
CA ILE A 13 -27.20 19.96 30.74
C ILE A 13 -25.90 20.45 30.06
N ARG A 14 -26.07 21.34 29.06
CA ARG A 14 -25.05 22.25 28.45
C ARG A 14 -24.72 23.40 29.40
N VAL A 15 -23.47 23.89 29.39
CA VAL A 15 -23.16 25.29 29.79
C VAL A 15 -22.15 25.90 28.79
N PRO A 16 -22.31 27.18 28.36
CA PRO A 16 -21.56 27.78 27.26
C PRO A 16 -20.36 28.65 27.70
N SER A 17 -19.53 28.93 26.70
CA SER A 17 -18.48 29.94 26.55
C SER A 17 -18.72 31.30 27.21
N LEU A 18 -17.71 31.83 27.92
CA LEU A 18 -17.39 33.26 27.92
C LEU A 18 -15.94 33.50 28.41
N TRP A 19 -15.02 33.68 27.47
CA TRP A 19 -13.71 34.29 27.69
C TRP A 19 -13.80 35.76 27.27
N ARG A 20 -13.57 36.70 28.19
CA ARG A 20 -12.94 37.99 27.92
C ARG A 20 -12.62 38.74 29.23
N ALA A 21 -11.33 39.07 29.35
CA ALA A 21 -10.72 40.25 29.96
C ALA A 21 -11.16 40.69 31.37
N ILE A 22 -10.18 40.82 32.27
CA ILE A 22 -9.67 42.14 32.73
C ILE A 22 -8.46 41.93 33.65
N ASN A 23 -7.41 42.69 33.36
CA ASN A 23 -6.19 42.87 34.13
C ASN A 23 -6.47 43.38 35.55
N GLY A 24 -5.64 42.93 36.49
CA GLY A 24 -5.72 43.32 37.90
C GLY A 24 -5.32 44.77 38.19
N ASN A 25 -5.78 45.24 39.35
CA ASN A 25 -4.99 45.90 40.39
C ASN A 25 -5.93 46.41 41.48
N CYS A 26 -5.79 45.94 42.72
CA CYS A 26 -5.91 46.83 43.89
C CYS A 26 -5.40 46.17 45.19
N VAL A 27 -4.21 46.61 45.61
CA VAL A 27 -3.85 47.11 46.94
C VAL A 27 -4.28 46.31 48.17
N LEU A 28 -3.26 45.78 48.86
CA LEU A 28 -3.27 45.32 50.24
C LEU A 28 -3.80 46.40 51.21
N GLN A 29 -4.71 46.00 52.10
CA GLN A 29 -4.80 46.60 53.44
C GLN A 29 -4.28 45.61 54.49
N VAL A 30 -3.45 46.17 55.37
CA VAL A 30 -2.66 45.54 56.42
C VAL A 30 -3.54 45.10 57.58
N PHE A 31 -3.44 43.84 58.00
CA PHE A 31 -3.69 43.45 59.39
C PHE A 31 -2.49 42.71 59.96
N ARG A 32 -1.91 43.33 60.99
CA ARG A 32 -0.74 42.90 61.73
C ARG A 32 -1.22 41.98 62.86
N MET A 33 -1.05 40.67 62.72
CA MET A 33 -1.22 39.73 63.85
C MET A 33 -0.01 38.81 63.99
N ARG A 34 0.41 38.64 65.24
CA ARG A 34 1.60 37.91 65.72
C ARG A 34 1.67 36.50 65.12
N ARG A 35 2.74 36.21 64.38
CA ARG A 35 3.06 34.85 63.90
C ARG A 35 3.60 33.99 65.05
N PRO A 36 3.01 32.82 65.33
CA PRO A 36 3.67 31.83 66.17
C PRO A 36 4.74 31.10 65.34
N ARG A 37 5.93 30.92 65.92
CA ARG A 37 7.14 30.36 65.27
C ARG A 37 6.95 28.98 64.63
N TRP A 38 5.92 28.22 64.99
CA TRP A 38 5.63 26.91 64.41
C TRP A 38 5.16 26.97 62.94
N LEU A 39 4.52 28.06 62.51
CA LEU A 39 4.16 28.25 61.09
C LEU A 39 5.38 28.40 60.19
N LEU A 40 6.48 28.95 60.72
CA LEU A 40 7.74 29.07 59.99
C LEU A 40 8.43 27.70 59.87
N TRP A 41 8.34 26.86 60.90
CA TRP A 41 8.82 25.48 60.83
C TRP A 41 7.94 24.61 59.93
N VAL A 42 6.61 24.79 59.93
CA VAL A 42 5.71 24.11 58.99
C VAL A 42 5.91 24.60 57.56
N CYS A 43 6.13 25.90 57.33
CA CYS A 43 6.49 26.41 56.00
C CYS A 43 7.88 25.95 55.57
N VAL A 44 8.87 25.87 56.45
CA VAL A 44 10.20 25.31 56.11
C VAL A 44 10.09 23.81 55.87
N TRP A 45 9.26 23.07 56.62
CA TRP A 45 9.02 21.63 56.41
C TRP A 45 8.23 21.37 55.13
N LEU A 46 7.24 22.22 54.79
CA LEU A 46 6.52 22.21 53.51
C LEU A 46 7.40 22.69 52.34
N LEU A 47 8.37 23.57 52.56
CA LEU A 47 9.40 23.95 51.57
C LEU A 47 10.51 22.89 51.45
N SER A 48 10.65 22.01 52.45
CA SER A 48 11.57 20.85 52.44
C SER A 48 10.95 19.63 51.76
N ILE A 49 9.62 19.57 51.72
CA ILE A 49 8.88 18.77 50.74
C ILE A 49 8.84 19.61 49.46
N ALA A 50 10.00 19.77 48.82
CA ALA A 50 9.98 20.00 47.39
C ALA A 50 9.27 18.78 46.82
N GLU A 51 7.99 18.96 46.48
CA GLU A 51 7.24 18.04 45.67
C GLU A 51 8.16 17.65 44.51
N VAL A 52 8.66 16.41 44.54
CA VAL A 52 9.20 15.79 43.35
C VAL A 52 7.98 15.61 42.47
N TRP A 53 7.62 16.66 41.72
CA TRP A 53 6.68 16.56 40.61
C TRP A 53 7.34 15.60 39.64
N THR A 54 6.98 14.33 39.76
CA THR A 54 7.32 13.32 38.77
C THR A 54 6.54 13.65 37.51
N ALA A 55 7.04 14.60 36.72
CA ALA A 55 6.41 15.02 35.50
C ALA A 55 6.55 13.91 34.44
N THR A 56 5.43 13.53 33.83
CA THR A 56 5.38 12.40 32.90
C THR A 56 5.79 12.83 31.49
N PHE A 57 6.91 12.32 30.99
CA PHE A 57 7.35 12.51 29.62
C PHE A 57 6.74 11.43 28.70
N LYS A 58 5.65 11.79 28.02
CA LYS A 58 4.95 10.93 27.04
C LYS A 58 5.74 10.74 25.75
N LEU A 59 5.89 9.49 25.32
CA LEU A 59 6.46 9.06 24.06
C LEU A 59 5.38 8.42 23.20
N ALA A 60 5.27 8.83 21.93
CA ALA A 60 4.36 8.23 20.96
C ALA A 60 5.15 7.28 20.03
N LEU A 61 4.80 5.99 19.99
CA LEU A 61 5.45 4.98 19.15
C LEU A 61 4.57 4.71 17.92
N VAL A 62 5.00 5.20 16.76
CA VAL A 62 4.28 5.18 15.48
C VAL A 62 4.87 4.12 14.55
N GLY A 63 4.02 3.28 13.95
CA GLY A 63 4.44 2.31 12.94
C GLY A 63 3.31 1.37 12.51
N PRO A 64 3.51 0.58 11.44
CA PRO A 64 2.46 -0.24 10.82
C PRO A 64 2.28 -1.57 11.58
N TRP A 65 1.80 -1.49 12.82
CA TRP A 65 1.77 -2.62 13.75
C TRP A 65 0.74 -3.68 13.39
N SER A 66 -0.32 -3.32 12.65
CA SER A 66 -1.45 -4.21 12.37
C SER A 66 -1.36 -4.97 11.05
N CYS A 67 -0.56 -4.53 10.08
CA CYS A 67 -0.68 -5.04 8.71
C CYS A 67 0.58 -5.58 8.04
N ASP A 68 1.75 -5.38 8.62
CA ASP A 68 2.95 -6.06 8.16
C ASP A 68 3.39 -7.14 9.17
N PRO A 69 3.69 -8.38 8.72
CA PRO A 69 4.11 -9.45 9.60
C PRO A 69 5.40 -9.16 10.38
N MET A 70 6.38 -8.45 9.82
CA MET A 70 7.62 -8.10 10.51
C MET A 70 7.34 -7.14 11.67
N PHE A 71 6.49 -6.11 11.47
CA PHE A 71 6.17 -5.13 12.50
C PHE A 71 5.18 -5.66 13.56
N SER A 72 4.14 -6.39 13.15
CA SER A 72 3.17 -7.01 14.08
C SER A 72 3.82 -8.03 15.02
N ARG A 73 4.78 -8.83 14.52
CA ARG A 73 5.54 -9.80 15.33
C ARG A 73 6.63 -9.15 16.19
N ALA A 74 6.87 -7.85 16.09
CA ALA A 74 7.86 -7.13 16.91
C ALA A 74 7.40 -6.91 18.35
N MET A 75 6.12 -7.14 18.67
CA MET A 75 5.52 -6.90 19.99
C MET A 75 5.87 -5.51 20.56
N PRO A 76 5.52 -4.43 19.85
CA PRO A 76 5.93 -3.05 20.17
C PRO A 76 5.62 -2.64 21.63
N THR A 77 4.46 -3.00 22.16
CA THR A 77 4.08 -2.71 23.55
C THR A 77 4.98 -3.42 24.57
N ALA A 78 5.37 -4.67 24.30
CA ALA A 78 6.24 -5.42 25.20
C ALA A 78 7.67 -4.88 25.17
N ALA A 79 8.17 -4.51 23.98
CA ALA A 79 9.48 -3.90 23.81
C ALA A 79 9.57 -2.55 24.55
N ALA A 80 8.58 -1.68 24.35
CA ALA A 80 8.52 -0.37 25.01
C ALA A 80 8.42 -0.51 26.54
N ASN A 81 7.53 -1.36 27.05
CA ASN A 81 7.37 -1.55 28.50
C ASN A 81 8.62 -2.12 29.17
N MET A 82 9.34 -3.01 28.48
CA MET A 82 10.63 -3.50 28.98
C MET A 82 11.67 -2.38 29.05
N ALA A 83 11.78 -1.57 27.99
CA ALA A 83 12.68 -0.41 27.99
C ALA A 83 12.36 0.54 29.15
N LEU A 84 11.07 0.88 29.34
CA LEU A 84 10.61 1.68 30.49
C LEU A 84 10.94 1.03 31.85
N SER A 85 10.81 -0.31 31.95
CA SER A 85 11.16 -1.03 33.16
C SER A 85 12.65 -0.90 33.50
N ARG A 86 13.54 -1.03 32.51
CA ARG A 86 14.98 -0.87 32.70
C ARG A 86 15.40 0.58 32.93
N LEU A 87 14.74 1.53 32.26
CA LEU A 87 14.93 2.96 32.50
C LEU A 87 14.63 3.34 33.94
N ARG A 88 13.55 2.79 34.54
CA ARG A 88 13.22 3.01 35.95
C ARG A 88 14.26 2.47 36.93
N SER A 89 14.95 1.39 36.57
CA SER A 89 16.03 0.85 37.40
C SER A 89 17.39 1.54 37.19
N ASP A 90 17.55 2.34 36.13
CA ASP A 90 18.78 3.08 35.87
C ASP A 90 18.82 4.37 36.71
N GLY A 91 19.63 4.36 37.77
CA GLY A 91 19.80 5.50 38.68
C GLY A 91 20.39 6.76 38.04
N SER A 92 20.93 6.67 36.81
CA SER A 92 21.36 7.84 36.02
C SER A 92 20.21 8.54 35.30
N LEU A 93 19.10 7.83 35.03
CA LEU A 93 17.95 8.31 34.27
C LEU A 93 16.69 8.50 35.12
N SER A 94 16.65 7.96 36.33
CA SER A 94 15.50 8.01 37.23
C SER A 94 15.33 9.33 38.01
N LYS A 95 16.03 10.42 37.62
CA LYS A 95 16.16 11.66 38.41
C LYS A 95 15.39 12.86 37.82
N GLY A 96 14.13 12.66 37.43
CA GLY A 96 13.25 13.80 37.11
C GLY A 96 12.00 13.49 36.29
N TYR A 97 12.02 12.48 35.43
CA TYR A 97 10.90 12.16 34.53
C TYR A 97 10.34 10.76 34.77
N TRP A 98 9.03 10.63 34.60
CA TRP A 98 8.38 9.34 34.38
C TRP A 98 8.06 9.18 32.91
N TYR A 99 8.58 8.15 32.28
CA TYR A 99 8.32 7.90 30.88
C TYR A 99 7.07 7.03 30.72
N ASP A 100 6.21 7.41 29.78
CA ASP A 100 5.03 6.65 29.39
C ASP A 100 5.02 6.53 27.86
N VAL A 101 4.65 5.37 27.33
CA VAL A 101 4.68 5.11 25.88
C VAL A 101 3.27 4.79 25.40
N LYS A 102 2.79 5.55 24.42
CA LYS A 102 1.52 5.30 23.72
C LYS A 102 1.82 4.77 22.32
N LEU A 103 1.28 3.61 21.99
CA LEU A 103 1.34 3.09 20.62
C LEU A 103 0.32 3.81 19.75
N LEU A 104 0.75 4.19 18.54
CA LEU A 104 -0.07 4.70 17.45
C LEU A 104 0.14 3.80 16.26
N ASP A 105 -0.95 3.30 15.69
CA ASP A 105 -0.92 2.44 14.51
C ASP A 105 -0.89 3.31 13.26
N GLU A 106 0.01 2.98 12.34
CA GLU A 106 0.14 3.58 11.02
C GLU A 106 -0.64 2.73 10.02
N ASP A 107 -1.48 3.34 9.19
CA ASP A 107 -2.13 2.62 8.09
C ASP A 107 -1.10 2.11 7.07
N CYS A 108 -1.41 0.99 6.43
CA CYS A 108 -0.56 0.34 5.44
C CYS A 108 -0.54 1.11 4.13
N LEU A 109 -1.59 1.89 3.88
CA LEU A 109 -1.69 2.80 2.75
C LEU A 109 -1.00 4.11 3.12
N ALA A 110 0.14 4.39 2.50
CA ALA A 110 0.93 5.59 2.78
C ALA A 110 0.09 6.88 2.66
N SER A 111 -0.88 6.94 1.74
CA SER A 111 -1.81 8.06 1.60
C SER A 111 -2.72 8.25 2.81
N LYS A 112 -3.31 7.17 3.34
CA LYS A 112 -4.17 7.22 4.53
C LYS A 112 -3.37 7.49 5.79
N ALA A 113 -2.21 6.85 5.92
CA ALA A 113 -1.29 7.08 7.03
C ALA A 113 -0.82 8.55 7.09
N LEU A 114 -0.62 9.19 5.93
CA LEU A 114 -0.29 10.61 5.86
C LEU A 114 -1.42 11.50 6.41
N THR A 115 -2.68 11.20 6.08
CA THR A 115 -3.84 11.93 6.61
C THR A 115 -3.99 11.73 8.12
N GLU A 116 -3.88 10.48 8.59
CA GLU A 116 -4.00 10.14 10.01
C GLU A 116 -2.88 10.72 10.87
N LEU A 117 -1.70 10.96 10.27
CA LEU A 117 -0.57 11.58 10.97
C LEU A 117 -0.95 12.95 11.52
N GLY A 118 -1.77 13.74 10.82
CA GLY A 118 -2.27 15.03 11.31
C GLY A 118 -3.12 14.92 12.58
N GLU A 119 -3.81 13.80 12.78
CA GLU A 119 -4.66 13.54 13.95
C GLU A 119 -3.86 13.10 15.19
N MET A 120 -2.55 12.85 15.03
CA MET A 120 -1.67 12.39 16.11
C MET A 120 -1.13 13.52 17.00
N GLU A 121 -1.57 14.77 16.80
CA GLU A 121 -1.16 15.92 17.61
C GLU A 121 -1.46 15.72 19.11
N GLY A 122 -0.51 16.05 19.98
CA GLY A 122 -0.69 16.02 21.43
C GLY A 122 -0.62 14.63 22.08
N TYR A 123 -0.36 13.57 21.31
CA TYR A 123 -0.22 12.21 21.84
C TYR A 123 1.11 11.97 22.58
N GLY A 124 2.16 12.74 22.29
CA GLY A 124 3.46 12.64 22.97
C GLY A 124 4.29 13.92 22.88
N HIS A 125 5.29 14.06 23.77
CA HIS A 125 6.31 15.12 23.68
C HIS A 125 7.42 14.75 22.69
N ALA A 126 7.60 13.45 22.43
CA ALA A 126 8.45 12.93 21.38
C ALA A 126 7.80 11.71 20.70
N TYR A 127 8.04 11.59 19.40
CA TYR A 127 7.53 10.55 18.52
C TYR A 127 8.68 9.64 18.08
N ILE A 128 8.47 8.33 18.13
CA ILE A 128 9.38 7.30 17.67
C ILE A 128 8.74 6.62 16.46
N GLY A 129 9.40 6.65 15.30
CA GLY A 129 8.80 6.36 14.00
C GLY A 129 8.54 7.64 13.20
N PRO A 130 7.87 7.59 12.04
CA PRO A 130 7.29 6.41 11.38
C PRO A 130 8.39 5.48 10.84
N PHE A 131 8.11 4.19 10.71
CA PHE A 131 9.05 3.23 10.12
C PHE A 131 9.00 3.22 8.59
N ASN A 132 7.89 3.67 8.01
CA ASN A 132 7.75 3.90 6.59
C ASN A 132 8.50 5.19 6.18
N PRO A 133 9.52 5.11 5.31
CA PRO A 133 10.25 6.29 4.86
C PRO A 133 9.38 7.35 4.18
N ALA A 134 8.29 6.96 3.52
CA ALA A 134 7.44 7.88 2.77
C ALA A 134 6.73 8.91 3.67
N LEU A 135 6.54 8.59 4.95
CA LEU A 135 5.92 9.49 5.91
C LEU A 135 6.92 10.41 6.61
N CYS A 136 8.23 10.17 6.47
CA CYS A 136 9.26 10.89 7.22
C CYS A 136 9.25 12.41 6.99
N HIS A 137 9.04 12.84 5.75
CA HIS A 137 9.00 14.26 5.43
C HIS A 137 7.85 14.97 6.13
N ALA A 138 6.63 14.41 6.01
CA ALA A 138 5.44 14.95 6.63
C ALA A 138 5.50 14.89 8.16
N ALA A 139 5.96 13.76 8.72
CA ALA A 139 6.17 13.60 10.15
C ALA A 139 7.14 14.65 10.69
N SER A 140 8.22 14.95 9.96
CA SER A 140 9.19 15.97 10.38
C SER A 140 8.56 17.36 10.44
N LEU A 141 7.77 17.73 9.43
CA LEU A 141 7.11 19.05 9.39
C LEU A 141 6.03 19.18 10.46
N LEU A 142 5.22 18.13 10.66
CA LEU A 142 4.16 18.12 11.66
C LEU A 142 4.70 18.18 13.09
N THR A 143 5.73 17.37 13.40
CA THR A 143 6.33 17.38 14.74
C THR A 143 7.02 18.69 15.06
N GLN A 144 7.61 19.37 14.07
CA GLN A 144 8.10 20.74 14.24
C GLN A 144 6.99 21.72 14.58
N HIS A 145 5.84 21.59 13.91
CA HIS A 145 4.67 22.41 14.22
C HIS A 145 4.13 22.15 15.62
N TRP A 146 4.14 20.90 16.08
CA TRP A 146 3.70 20.50 17.41
C TRP A 146 4.72 20.75 18.53
N GLU A 147 5.88 21.35 18.22
CA GLU A 147 7.01 21.52 19.15
C GLU A 147 7.48 20.19 19.80
N ALA A 148 7.28 19.08 19.08
CA ALA A 148 7.57 17.72 19.51
C ALA A 148 8.85 17.18 18.85
N GLY A 149 9.58 16.30 19.52
CA GLY A 149 10.74 15.63 18.90
C GLY A 149 10.31 14.45 18.01
N LEU A 150 11.00 14.19 16.89
CA LEU A 150 10.81 13.00 16.05
C LEU A 150 12.09 12.18 15.87
N ALA A 151 12.13 10.93 16.31
CA ALA A 151 13.24 10.01 16.07
C ALA A 151 12.76 8.76 15.35
N SER A 152 13.20 8.58 14.10
CA SER A 152 12.82 7.43 13.30
C SER A 152 14.03 6.61 12.84
N PRO A 153 14.02 5.28 13.01
CA PRO A 153 15.00 4.40 12.40
C PRO A 153 14.72 4.12 10.92
N GLY A 154 13.54 4.47 10.41
CA GLY A 154 13.13 4.23 9.01
C GLY A 154 13.50 5.37 8.06
N CYS A 155 13.70 6.59 8.57
CA CYS A 155 13.98 7.74 7.71
C CYS A 155 15.34 7.66 7.02
N LEU A 156 15.35 8.02 5.74
CA LEU A 156 16.49 7.83 4.83
C LEU A 156 17.38 9.05 4.67
N ASP A 157 17.00 10.22 5.18
CA ASP A 157 17.82 11.44 5.16
C ASP A 157 18.16 11.85 6.60
N ALA A 158 19.40 12.31 6.79
CA ALA A 158 19.91 12.81 8.07
C ALA A 158 19.65 14.31 8.27
N ASN A 159 19.22 15.03 7.24
CA ASN A 159 19.09 16.50 7.26
C ASN A 159 17.75 17.01 7.82
N TRP A 160 16.90 16.13 8.36
CA TRP A 160 15.62 16.54 8.95
C TRP A 160 15.85 17.25 10.30
N PRO A 161 15.21 18.40 10.56
CA PRO A 161 15.40 19.13 11.81
C PRO A 161 14.61 18.50 12.97
N ASN A 162 14.91 17.25 13.37
CA ASN A 162 14.30 16.58 14.52
C ASN A 162 15.16 15.45 15.13
N LEU A 163 15.33 15.48 16.48
CA LEU A 163 16.17 14.61 17.34
C LEU A 163 17.62 14.38 16.84
N PRO A 164 18.52 13.79 17.65
CA PRO A 164 19.91 13.58 17.25
C PRO A 164 20.04 12.63 16.06
N PRO A 165 21.08 12.81 15.21
CA PRO A 165 21.22 12.04 13.99
C PRO A 165 21.39 10.55 14.28
N ILE A 166 20.46 9.74 13.80
CA ILE A 166 20.59 8.29 13.68
C ILE A 166 21.20 7.99 12.31
N THR A 167 22.05 6.97 12.21
CA THR A 167 22.63 6.55 10.92
C THR A 167 21.50 6.13 9.97
N PRO A 168 21.22 6.86 8.87
CA PRO A 168 20.15 6.48 7.96
C PRO A 168 20.48 5.18 7.21
N PRO A 169 19.52 4.27 6.98
CA PRO A 169 19.76 3.04 6.22
C PRO A 169 20.34 3.29 4.82
N SER A 170 19.94 4.39 4.16
CA SER A 170 20.48 4.82 2.85
C SER A 170 21.99 5.07 2.88
N ARG A 171 22.53 5.66 3.96
CA ARG A 171 23.96 5.95 4.13
C ARG A 171 24.77 4.67 4.33
N VAL A 172 24.20 3.70 5.05
CA VAL A 172 24.80 2.36 5.20
C VAL A 172 24.89 1.69 3.84
N LEU A 173 23.78 1.66 3.09
CA LEU A 173 23.74 1.10 1.73
C LEU A 173 24.75 1.79 0.81
N PHE A 174 24.74 3.11 0.75
CA PHE A 174 25.67 3.87 -0.08
C PHE A 174 27.13 3.55 0.25
N THR A 175 27.47 3.38 1.54
CA THR A 175 28.84 3.04 1.97
C THR A 175 29.25 1.64 1.50
N VAL A 176 28.33 0.66 1.58
CA VAL A 176 28.56 -0.70 1.10
C VAL A 176 28.72 -0.72 -0.44
N LEU A 177 27.81 -0.05 -1.16
CA LEU A 177 27.85 0.06 -2.62
C LEU A 177 29.13 0.75 -3.10
N ARG A 178 29.54 1.83 -2.42
CA ARG A 178 30.79 2.56 -2.70
C ARG A 178 32.01 1.68 -2.49
N PHE A 179 32.06 0.89 -1.43
CA PHE A 179 33.19 0.01 -1.15
C PHE A 179 33.37 -1.05 -2.24
N PHE A 180 32.29 -1.71 -2.64
CA PHE A 180 32.34 -2.73 -3.69
C PHE A 180 32.38 -2.15 -5.12
N ARG A 181 32.14 -0.83 -5.26
CA ARG A 181 32.03 -0.09 -6.52
C ARG A 181 30.84 -0.55 -7.37
N TRP A 182 29.68 -0.74 -6.75
CA TRP A 182 28.44 -1.10 -7.45
C TRP A 182 27.53 0.11 -7.62
N ALA A 183 27.62 0.78 -8.79
CA ALA A 183 26.82 1.99 -9.05
C ALA A 183 25.43 1.65 -9.63
N HIS A 184 25.36 0.63 -10.49
CA HIS A 184 24.12 0.19 -11.13
C HIS A 184 23.38 -0.81 -10.25
N VAL A 185 22.27 -0.37 -9.67
CA VAL A 185 21.49 -1.15 -8.69
C VAL A 185 20.03 -1.13 -9.08
N GLY A 186 19.39 -2.30 -9.11
CA GLY A 186 17.94 -2.44 -9.26
C GLY A 186 17.26 -2.61 -7.90
N ILE A 187 15.96 -2.32 -7.82
CA ILE A 187 15.18 -2.50 -6.60
C ILE A 187 13.95 -3.34 -6.91
N ILE A 188 13.68 -4.35 -6.07
CA ILE A 188 12.45 -5.14 -6.13
C ILE A 188 11.71 -4.98 -4.81
N THR A 189 10.41 -4.68 -4.86
CA THR A 189 9.54 -4.48 -3.70
C THR A 189 8.49 -5.57 -3.60
N ALA A 190 8.06 -5.88 -2.37
CA ALA A 190 6.87 -6.70 -2.14
C ALA A 190 5.59 -5.93 -2.55
N PRO A 191 4.50 -6.63 -2.92
CA PRO A 191 3.26 -6.03 -3.43
C PRO A 191 2.52 -5.07 -2.47
N SER A 192 2.90 -5.04 -1.20
CA SER A 192 2.22 -4.17 -0.23
C SER A 192 2.64 -2.72 -0.42
N ASN A 193 1.68 -1.80 -0.29
CA ASN A 193 1.92 -0.34 -0.35
C ASN A 193 3.07 0.14 0.55
N LEU A 194 3.23 -0.44 1.75
CA LEU A 194 4.35 -0.13 2.66
C LEU A 194 5.72 -0.40 2.00
N TRP A 195 5.91 -1.59 1.44
CA TRP A 195 7.18 -1.99 0.82
C TRP A 195 7.41 -1.33 -0.55
N GLU A 196 6.34 -1.08 -1.30
CA GLU A 196 6.38 -0.32 -2.55
C GLU A 196 6.86 1.12 -2.34
N SER A 197 6.21 1.84 -1.41
CA SER A 197 6.61 3.20 -1.05
C SER A 197 8.03 3.25 -0.46
N THR A 198 8.39 2.28 0.38
CA THR A 198 9.77 2.11 0.88
C THR A 198 10.78 1.96 -0.27
N GLY A 199 10.49 1.16 -1.29
CA GLY A 199 11.37 0.98 -2.44
C GLY A 199 11.59 2.26 -3.25
N GLN A 200 10.53 3.04 -3.46
CA GLN A 200 10.62 4.33 -4.15
C GLN A 200 11.47 5.34 -3.37
N GLU A 201 11.29 5.42 -2.06
CA GLU A 201 12.06 6.31 -1.20
C GLU A 201 13.54 5.90 -1.11
N VAL A 202 13.84 4.59 -1.04
CA VAL A 202 15.22 4.08 -1.11
C VAL A 202 15.86 4.44 -2.45
N ALA A 203 15.13 4.29 -3.56
CA ALA A 203 15.61 4.69 -4.87
C ALA A 203 15.91 6.20 -4.93
N SER A 204 14.97 7.03 -4.45
CA SER A 204 15.10 8.48 -4.39
C SER A 204 16.31 8.91 -3.57
N ALA A 205 16.49 8.35 -2.37
CA ALA A 205 17.61 8.67 -1.48
C ALA A 205 18.97 8.28 -2.09
N LEU A 206 19.08 7.13 -2.75
CA LEU A 206 20.32 6.71 -3.41
C LEU A 206 20.61 7.54 -4.68
N ARG A 207 19.59 7.91 -5.45
CA ARG A 207 19.71 8.83 -6.61
C ARG A 207 20.18 10.21 -6.16
N ALA A 208 19.66 10.73 -5.05
CA ALA A 208 20.11 11.99 -4.47
C ALA A 208 21.59 11.98 -4.04
N MET A 209 22.16 10.79 -3.79
CA MET A 209 23.60 10.60 -3.53
C MET A 209 24.42 10.32 -4.80
N GLY A 210 23.82 10.39 -5.99
CA GLY A 210 24.50 10.30 -7.29
C GLY A 210 24.49 8.92 -7.95
N LEU A 211 23.82 7.92 -7.38
CA LEU A 211 23.78 6.57 -7.95
C LEU A 211 22.72 6.40 -9.05
N PRO A 212 23.07 5.77 -10.19
CA PRO A 212 22.11 5.45 -11.25
C PRO A 212 21.30 4.21 -10.88
N ILE A 213 20.28 4.41 -10.03
CA ILE A 213 19.35 3.34 -9.66
C ILE A 213 18.51 2.96 -10.88
N GLY A 214 18.62 1.68 -11.29
CA GLY A 214 17.91 1.05 -12.38
C GLY A 214 16.41 0.90 -12.12
N PRO A 215 15.73 -0.11 -12.71
CA PRO A 215 14.30 -0.25 -12.54
C PRO A 215 13.95 -0.54 -11.07
N VAL A 216 12.91 0.12 -10.58
CA VAL A 216 12.25 -0.15 -9.31
C VAL A 216 10.98 -0.90 -9.65
N VAL A 217 10.92 -2.19 -9.30
CA VAL A 217 9.86 -3.10 -9.76
C VAL A 217 9.09 -3.64 -8.55
N THR A 218 7.77 -3.52 -8.59
CA THR A 218 6.89 -4.10 -7.56
C THR A 218 6.41 -5.47 -8.02
N MET A 219 6.53 -6.48 -7.17
CA MET A 219 5.97 -7.81 -7.44
C MET A 219 4.44 -7.76 -7.40
N GLU A 220 3.75 -8.40 -8.35
CA GLU A 220 2.29 -8.48 -8.34
C GLU A 220 1.73 -9.46 -7.28
N THR A 221 0.51 -9.22 -6.81
CA THR A 221 -0.16 -10.11 -5.85
C THR A 221 -0.69 -11.38 -6.54
N ARG A 222 -0.28 -12.56 -6.03
CA ARG A 222 -0.92 -13.89 -6.22
C ARG A 222 -0.63 -14.71 -7.49
N HIS A 223 0.58 -14.66 -8.05
CA HIS A 223 1.01 -15.69 -9.01
C HIS A 223 2.50 -16.04 -8.85
N LYS A 224 2.87 -17.33 -8.96
CA LYS A 224 4.29 -17.76 -8.99
C LYS A 224 5.11 -17.07 -10.08
N VAL A 225 4.42 -16.60 -11.12
CA VAL A 225 5.01 -15.89 -12.28
C VAL A 225 5.44 -14.47 -11.91
N ALA A 226 4.83 -13.84 -10.89
CA ALA A 226 5.10 -12.45 -10.52
C ALA A 226 6.57 -12.19 -10.12
N ALA A 227 7.19 -13.13 -9.40
CA ALA A 227 8.61 -13.05 -9.06
C ALA A 227 9.52 -13.14 -10.30
N GLN A 228 9.15 -14.00 -11.25
CA GLN A 228 9.92 -14.19 -12.49
C GLN A 228 9.81 -12.98 -13.41
N GLU A 229 8.64 -12.34 -13.50
CA GLU A 229 8.44 -11.10 -14.25
C GLU A 229 9.23 -9.94 -13.66
N ALA A 230 9.19 -9.77 -12.33
CA ALA A 230 9.95 -8.73 -11.65
C ALA A 230 11.47 -8.89 -11.86
N LEU A 231 11.96 -10.14 -11.78
CA LEU A 231 13.36 -10.47 -12.07
C LEU A 231 13.69 -10.34 -13.57
N GLY A 232 12.73 -10.59 -14.46
CA GLY A 232 12.85 -10.40 -15.90
C GLY A 232 13.16 -8.94 -16.25
N ALA A 233 12.37 -8.00 -15.71
CA ALA A 233 12.62 -6.57 -15.88
C ALA A 233 14.00 -6.12 -15.37
N ILE A 234 14.48 -6.71 -14.27
CA ILE A 234 15.82 -6.44 -13.72
C ILE A 234 16.92 -7.05 -14.60
N ARG A 235 16.68 -8.22 -15.17
CA ARG A 235 17.62 -8.91 -16.07
C ARG A 235 17.77 -8.21 -17.41
N GLU A 236 16.70 -7.59 -17.90
CA GLU A 236 16.68 -6.80 -19.15
C GLU A 236 17.37 -5.44 -18.99
N ALA A 237 17.51 -4.93 -17.76
CA ALA A 237 18.16 -3.66 -17.50
C ALA A 237 19.70 -3.74 -17.68
N ASP A 238 20.26 -2.84 -18.50
CA ASP A 238 21.69 -2.79 -18.77
C ASP A 238 22.51 -2.58 -17.48
N LYS A 239 23.58 -3.38 -17.33
CA LYS A 239 24.57 -3.33 -16.23
C LYS A 239 24.05 -3.55 -14.81
N VAL A 240 22.78 -3.92 -14.61
CA VAL A 240 22.25 -4.21 -13.28
C VAL A 240 22.61 -5.65 -12.86
N LYS A 241 23.45 -5.78 -11.83
CA LYS A 241 23.81 -7.06 -11.18
C LYS A 241 23.59 -7.06 -9.67
N VAL A 242 23.27 -5.92 -9.09
CA VAL A 242 22.98 -5.78 -7.66
C VAL A 242 21.52 -5.39 -7.50
N VAL A 243 20.80 -6.13 -6.65
CA VAL A 243 19.36 -5.97 -6.45
C VAL A 243 19.08 -5.73 -4.97
N ILE A 244 18.47 -4.60 -4.63
CA ILE A 244 17.97 -4.34 -3.28
C ILE A 244 16.55 -4.89 -3.18
N MET A 245 16.30 -5.71 -2.16
CA MET A 245 15.00 -6.31 -1.89
C MET A 245 14.30 -5.56 -0.74
N CYS A 246 13.28 -4.78 -1.07
CA CYS A 246 12.43 -4.08 -0.11
C CYS A 246 11.23 -4.97 0.25
N MET A 247 11.44 -5.87 1.21
CA MET A 247 10.47 -6.85 1.69
C MET A 247 10.97 -7.50 2.98
N SER A 248 10.10 -8.21 3.69
CA SER A 248 10.47 -8.96 4.88
C SER A 248 11.47 -10.08 4.56
N SER A 249 12.52 -10.22 5.37
CA SER A 249 13.55 -11.26 5.18
C SER A 249 13.04 -12.68 5.43
N VAL A 250 13.44 -13.62 4.58
CA VAL A 250 13.11 -15.06 4.70
C VAL A 250 13.59 -15.67 6.01
N LEU A 251 14.71 -15.17 6.54
CA LEU A 251 15.29 -15.63 7.81
C LEU A 251 14.41 -15.29 9.02
N ILE A 252 13.51 -14.31 8.90
CA ILE A 252 12.49 -13.97 9.90
C ILE A 252 11.07 -14.34 9.43
N GLY A 253 10.95 -15.15 8.37
CA GLY A 253 9.68 -15.67 7.86
C GLY A 253 8.97 -14.77 6.85
N GLY A 254 9.69 -14.00 6.04
CA GLY A 254 9.15 -13.34 4.86
C GLY A 254 9.00 -14.32 3.69
N GLU A 255 7.79 -14.49 3.18
CA GLU A 255 7.49 -15.44 2.09
C GLU A 255 7.78 -14.83 0.72
N GLU A 256 7.58 -13.53 0.54
CA GLU A 256 7.81 -12.83 -0.74
C GLU A 256 9.29 -12.90 -1.13
N GLN A 257 10.20 -12.68 -0.16
CA GLN A 257 11.64 -12.83 -0.40
C GLN A 257 12.02 -14.28 -0.71
N ARG A 258 11.36 -15.25 -0.06
CA ARG A 258 11.58 -16.67 -0.34
C ARG A 258 11.21 -17.02 -1.77
N GLU A 259 10.05 -16.56 -2.23
CA GLU A 259 9.59 -16.76 -3.61
C GLU A 259 10.52 -16.10 -4.61
N LEU A 260 10.92 -14.85 -4.37
CA LEU A 260 11.86 -14.12 -5.23
C LEU A 260 13.21 -14.82 -5.36
N LEU A 261 13.80 -15.26 -4.25
CA LEU A 261 15.11 -15.93 -4.27
C LEU A 261 15.05 -17.30 -4.96
N LEU A 262 13.98 -18.07 -4.76
CA LEU A 262 13.80 -19.34 -5.46
C LEU A 262 13.60 -19.12 -6.97
N ALA A 263 12.84 -18.10 -7.37
CA ALA A 263 12.69 -17.72 -8.78
C ALA A 263 14.03 -17.27 -9.39
N ALA A 264 14.84 -16.47 -8.67
CA ALA A 264 16.16 -16.06 -9.13
C ALA A 264 17.12 -17.25 -9.34
N LEU A 265 17.01 -18.27 -8.49
CA LEU A 265 17.74 -19.53 -8.66
C LEU A 265 17.27 -20.28 -9.92
N GLU A 266 15.96 -20.42 -10.11
CA GLU A 266 15.39 -21.07 -11.30
C GLU A 266 15.76 -20.35 -12.60
N MET A 267 15.84 -19.02 -12.57
CA MET A 267 16.24 -18.19 -13.71
C MET A 267 17.76 -18.15 -13.96
N GLY A 268 18.56 -18.83 -13.13
CA GLY A 268 20.02 -18.89 -13.26
C GLY A 268 20.77 -17.63 -12.79
N MET A 269 20.08 -16.66 -12.19
CA MET A 269 20.67 -15.36 -11.80
C MET A 269 21.75 -15.50 -10.73
N VAL A 270 21.64 -16.48 -9.85
CA VAL A 270 22.67 -16.82 -8.84
C VAL A 270 23.99 -17.19 -9.53
N SER A 271 23.92 -18.02 -10.57
CA SER A 271 25.07 -18.44 -11.37
C SER A 271 25.59 -17.34 -12.29
N ASP A 272 24.73 -16.39 -12.68
CA ASP A 272 25.09 -15.24 -13.51
C ASP A 272 25.70 -14.07 -12.72
N GLY A 273 26.00 -14.28 -11.44
CA GLY A 273 26.72 -13.31 -10.59
C GLY A 273 25.87 -12.15 -10.08
N TYR A 274 24.54 -12.34 -9.98
CA TYR A 274 23.68 -11.36 -9.29
C TYR A 274 23.89 -11.41 -7.78
N VAL A 275 23.77 -10.25 -7.12
CA VAL A 275 23.84 -10.09 -5.67
C VAL A 275 22.57 -9.45 -5.16
N PHE A 276 21.99 -10.03 -4.11
CA PHE A 276 20.74 -9.58 -3.51
C PHE A 276 20.99 -9.00 -2.12
N ILE A 277 20.47 -7.81 -1.82
CA ILE A 277 20.65 -7.13 -0.54
C ILE A 277 19.28 -6.93 0.13
N PRO A 278 19.00 -7.58 1.28
CA PRO A 278 17.76 -7.37 2.01
C PRO A 278 17.78 -6.01 2.72
N TYR A 279 16.84 -5.13 2.37
CA TYR A 279 16.75 -3.79 2.96
C TYR A 279 16.33 -3.85 4.45
N ASP A 280 15.38 -4.72 4.79
CA ASP A 280 14.80 -4.79 6.14
C ASP A 280 15.84 -5.10 7.23
N ALA A 281 16.85 -5.91 6.91
CA ALA A 281 17.94 -6.29 7.82
C ALA A 281 18.78 -5.10 8.33
N LEU A 282 18.71 -3.94 7.68
CA LEU A 282 19.35 -2.69 8.13
C LEU A 282 18.67 -2.10 9.37
N LEU A 283 17.40 -2.43 9.59
CA LEU A 283 16.56 -1.84 10.64
C LEU A 283 16.69 -2.56 11.99
N TYR A 284 17.35 -3.72 12.04
CA TYR A 284 17.49 -4.54 13.24
C TYR A 284 18.83 -5.29 13.27
N ALA A 285 19.13 -5.99 14.38
CA ALA A 285 20.33 -6.81 14.51
C ALA A 285 20.01 -8.29 14.26
N MET A 286 20.47 -8.82 13.13
CA MET A 286 20.33 -10.23 12.78
C MET A 286 21.27 -11.13 13.58
N PRO A 287 20.85 -12.35 13.95
CA PRO A 287 21.73 -13.30 14.63
C PRO A 287 22.70 -13.96 13.65
N TYR A 288 23.99 -13.98 13.97
CA TYR A 288 25.03 -14.61 13.13
C TYR A 288 26.13 -15.35 13.91
N GLN A 289 26.18 -15.23 15.23
CA GLN A 289 27.20 -15.89 16.07
C GLN A 289 26.82 -17.38 16.30
N ASP A 290 27.30 -18.28 15.44
CA ASP A 290 27.11 -19.74 15.52
C ASP A 290 25.64 -20.24 15.54
N MET A 291 24.75 -19.48 14.90
CA MET A 291 23.35 -19.87 14.72
C MET A 291 23.12 -20.42 13.31
N ALA A 292 22.59 -21.63 13.22
CA ALA A 292 22.02 -22.17 12.00
C ALA A 292 20.56 -21.70 11.84
N PHE A 293 20.19 -21.30 10.63
CA PHE A 293 18.82 -20.89 10.29
C PHE A 293 18.03 -22.10 9.78
N PRO A 294 16.99 -22.57 10.50
CA PRO A 294 16.21 -23.74 10.07
C PRO A 294 15.62 -23.62 8.66
N GLN A 295 15.29 -22.39 8.24
CA GLN A 295 14.79 -22.10 6.89
C GLN A 295 15.81 -22.47 5.81
N LEU A 296 17.11 -22.29 6.08
CA LEU A 296 18.21 -22.68 5.18
C LEU A 296 18.61 -24.14 5.36
N THR A 297 18.65 -24.64 6.60
CA THR A 297 19.00 -26.05 6.89
C THR A 297 18.01 -27.03 6.24
N ASN A 298 16.71 -26.71 6.28
CA ASN A 298 15.65 -27.60 5.80
C ASN A 298 15.40 -27.52 4.29
N ASN A 299 15.97 -26.55 3.57
CA ASN A 299 15.71 -26.35 2.15
C ASN A 299 17.02 -26.08 1.38
N THR A 300 17.48 -27.10 0.66
CA THR A 300 18.75 -27.06 -0.09
C THR A 300 18.72 -26.06 -1.25
N GLN A 301 17.57 -25.91 -1.93
CA GLN A 301 17.40 -24.93 -3.01
C GLN A 301 17.46 -23.51 -2.47
N LEU A 302 16.71 -23.22 -1.39
CA LEU A 302 16.73 -21.91 -0.76
C LEU A 302 18.12 -21.58 -0.21
N ARG A 303 18.81 -22.54 0.40
CA ARG A 303 20.20 -22.37 0.84
C ARG A 303 21.13 -21.99 -0.32
N HIS A 304 20.95 -22.64 -1.48
CA HIS A 304 21.74 -22.30 -2.67
C HIS A 304 21.37 -20.91 -3.21
N ALA A 305 20.08 -20.56 -3.28
CA ALA A 305 19.64 -19.23 -3.67
C ALA A 305 20.18 -18.13 -2.75
N TYR A 306 20.18 -18.41 -1.44
CA TYR A 306 20.65 -17.48 -0.40
C TYR A 306 22.17 -17.23 -0.47
N SER A 307 22.94 -18.08 -1.15
CA SER A 307 24.38 -17.85 -1.36
C SER A 307 24.71 -16.62 -2.20
N ALA A 308 23.72 -16.07 -2.92
CA ALA A 308 23.83 -14.79 -3.62
C ALA A 308 23.39 -13.59 -2.75
N VAL A 309 23.01 -13.79 -1.48
CA VAL A 309 22.47 -12.74 -0.62
C VAL A 309 23.58 -12.14 0.26
N LEU A 310 23.76 -10.83 0.15
CA LEU A 310 24.66 -10.05 1.00
C LEU A 310 23.84 -9.30 2.04
N THR A 311 23.89 -9.78 3.29
CA THR A 311 23.09 -9.22 4.39
C THR A 311 23.86 -8.14 5.13
N VAL A 312 23.30 -6.94 5.23
CA VAL A 312 23.86 -5.83 6.03
C VAL A 312 22.96 -5.58 7.23
N THR A 313 23.52 -5.61 8.43
CA THR A 313 22.72 -5.57 9.67
C THR A 313 23.48 -4.91 10.83
N MET A 314 22.77 -4.49 11.88
CA MET A 314 23.41 -3.99 13.09
C MET A 314 24.16 -5.12 13.81
N ALA A 315 25.40 -4.84 14.22
CA ALA A 315 26.22 -5.74 15.02
C ALA A 315 25.58 -5.98 16.38
N SER A 316 25.69 -7.22 16.86
CA SER A 316 25.20 -7.60 18.18
C SER A 316 26.26 -8.39 18.93
N ASP A 317 26.26 -8.27 20.26
CA ASP A 317 27.19 -8.99 21.13
C ASP A 317 26.68 -10.40 21.42
N GLN A 318 25.35 -10.56 21.40
CA GLN A 318 24.66 -11.84 21.55
C GLN A 318 23.47 -11.91 20.57
N SER A 319 23.04 -13.13 20.27
CA SER A 319 21.84 -13.36 19.45
C SER A 319 20.60 -12.71 20.06
N PHE A 320 19.78 -12.07 19.22
CA PHE A 320 18.46 -11.54 19.61
C PHE A 320 17.60 -12.59 20.32
N TYR A 321 17.50 -13.80 19.77
CA TYR A 321 16.64 -14.85 20.33
C TYR A 321 17.16 -15.38 21.68
N GLU A 322 18.47 -15.33 21.90
CA GLU A 322 19.06 -15.66 23.19
C GLU A 322 18.78 -14.58 24.23
N ALA A 323 18.99 -13.30 23.87
CA ALA A 323 18.65 -12.15 24.71
C ALA A 323 17.15 -12.14 25.09
N PHE A 324 16.29 -12.41 24.11
CA PHE A 324 14.85 -12.52 24.30
C PHE A 324 14.48 -13.65 25.25
N ARG A 325 15.06 -14.84 25.09
CA ARG A 325 14.84 -15.97 26.00
C ARG A 325 15.31 -15.65 27.42
N LYS A 326 16.47 -14.99 27.59
CA LYS A 326 16.96 -14.53 28.90
C LYS A 326 15.96 -13.58 29.56
N ALA A 327 15.41 -12.63 28.80
CA ALA A 327 14.40 -11.69 29.30
C ALA A 327 13.05 -12.35 29.67
N GLN A 328 12.68 -13.43 28.99
CA GLN A 328 11.53 -14.25 29.38
C GLN A 328 11.79 -15.02 30.68
N ILE A 329 12.98 -15.61 30.82
CA ILE A 329 13.38 -16.36 32.02
C ILE A 329 13.48 -15.44 33.23
N SER A 330 14.01 -14.21 33.07
CA SER A 330 14.09 -13.19 34.11
C SER A 330 12.73 -12.56 34.47
N ARG A 331 11.64 -12.97 33.79
CA ARG A 331 10.27 -12.44 33.95
C ARG A 331 10.14 -10.94 33.64
N GLU A 332 11.07 -10.37 32.86
CA GLU A 332 10.93 -9.01 32.33
C GLU A 332 9.82 -8.92 31.27
N ILE A 333 9.55 -10.03 30.56
CA ILE A 333 8.41 -10.17 29.63
C ILE A 333 7.31 -11.00 30.28
N ARG A 334 6.13 -10.41 30.49
CA ARG A 334 4.99 -11.06 31.16
C ARG A 334 4.11 -11.91 30.22
N SER A 335 4.23 -11.76 28.90
CA SER A 335 3.36 -12.43 27.92
C SER A 335 3.73 -13.89 27.71
N PHE A 336 2.75 -14.79 27.81
CA PHE A 336 2.89 -16.21 27.48
C PHE A 336 3.04 -16.37 25.95
N VAL A 337 4.26 -16.63 25.49
CA VAL A 337 4.53 -17.03 24.09
C VAL A 337 4.60 -18.57 24.06
N PRO A 338 3.70 -19.27 23.35
CA PRO A 338 3.76 -20.73 23.25
C PRO A 338 5.12 -21.21 22.73
N LYS A 339 5.65 -22.30 23.29
CA LYS A 339 6.94 -22.93 22.91
C LYS A 339 7.04 -23.30 21.41
N SER A 340 5.92 -23.31 20.67
CA SER A 340 5.84 -23.62 19.23
C SER A 340 5.98 -22.40 18.30
N ARG A 341 6.06 -21.16 18.81
CA ARG A 341 6.31 -19.98 17.98
C ARG A 341 7.80 -19.71 17.84
N LEU A 342 8.38 -20.18 16.74
CA LEU A 342 9.47 -19.42 16.11
C LEU A 342 8.93 -18.01 15.76
N GLN A 343 9.81 -17.00 15.78
CA GLN A 343 9.63 -15.69 15.14
C GLN A 343 8.89 -14.60 15.93
N VAL A 344 9.48 -14.15 17.05
CA VAL A 344 9.40 -12.72 17.42
C VAL A 344 10.34 -11.96 16.48
N SER A 345 9.90 -10.84 15.93
CA SER A 345 10.72 -10.04 15.03
C SER A 345 11.86 -9.34 15.79
N PRO A 346 13.12 -9.35 15.29
CA PRO A 346 14.23 -8.63 15.90
C PRO A 346 14.04 -7.10 15.96
N VAL A 347 13.07 -6.55 15.22
CA VAL A 347 12.61 -5.15 15.36
C VAL A 347 12.22 -4.82 16.81
N PHE A 348 11.85 -5.81 17.63
CA PHE A 348 11.69 -5.67 19.08
C PHE A 348 12.89 -4.97 19.73
N GLY A 349 14.12 -5.39 19.36
CA GLY A 349 15.35 -4.80 19.89
C GLY A 349 15.54 -3.35 19.44
N THR A 350 15.17 -3.04 18.20
CA THR A 350 15.20 -1.67 17.67
C THR A 350 14.25 -0.76 18.43
N ILE A 351 13.00 -1.19 18.66
CA ILE A 351 12.00 -0.42 19.44
C ILE A 351 12.52 -0.18 20.86
N PHE A 352 13.04 -1.22 21.51
CA PHE A 352 13.65 -1.10 22.84
C PHE A 352 14.77 -0.03 22.85
N ASN A 353 15.68 -0.10 21.87
CA ASN A 353 16.81 0.82 21.77
C ASN A 353 16.35 2.26 21.51
N MET A 354 15.33 2.46 20.68
CA MET A 354 14.79 3.78 20.36
C MET A 354 14.16 4.47 21.57
N VAL A 355 13.39 3.74 22.38
CA VAL A 355 12.80 4.29 23.62
C VAL A 355 13.91 4.74 24.58
N TYR A 356 14.96 3.92 24.72
CA TYR A 356 16.10 4.24 25.57
C TYR A 356 16.92 5.42 25.03
N PHE A 357 17.10 5.50 23.71
CA PHE A 357 17.81 6.58 23.04
C PHE A 357 17.14 7.93 23.25
N VAL A 358 15.81 8.01 23.05
CA VAL A 358 15.06 9.24 23.29
C VAL A 358 15.13 9.63 24.77
N ALA A 359 15.04 8.67 25.70
CA ALA A 359 15.18 8.95 27.13
C ALA A 359 16.57 9.52 27.50
N LYS A 360 17.65 8.97 26.92
CA LYS A 360 19.02 9.52 27.11
C LYS A 360 19.18 10.90 26.49
N ALA A 361 18.60 11.16 25.31
CA ALA A 361 18.60 12.50 24.70
C ALA A 361 17.87 13.52 25.59
N VAL A 362 16.72 13.14 26.16
CA VAL A 362 15.99 13.96 27.13
C VAL A 362 16.84 14.25 28.37
N GLU A 363 17.56 13.26 28.91
CA GLU A 363 18.43 13.46 30.07
C GLU A 363 19.63 14.38 29.76
N GLU A 364 20.28 14.21 28.60
CA GLU A 364 21.36 15.08 28.14
C GLU A 364 20.89 16.55 28.09
N ARG A 365 19.71 16.79 27.51
CA ARG A 365 19.11 18.13 27.44
C ARG A 365 18.70 18.67 28.79
N ARG A 366 18.19 17.82 29.69
CA ARG A 366 17.84 18.19 31.06
C ARG A 366 19.08 18.64 31.83
N GLN A 367 20.19 17.91 31.72
CA GLN A 367 21.46 18.26 32.36
C GLN A 367 22.03 19.57 31.80
N ALA A 368 22.05 19.72 30.48
CA ALA A 368 22.49 20.97 29.83
C ALA A 368 21.63 22.18 30.22
N GLY A 369 20.33 21.97 30.42
CA GLY A 369 19.37 22.99 30.88
C GLY A 369 19.33 23.25 32.39
N GLY A 370 20.29 22.71 33.17
CA GLY A 370 20.37 22.90 34.61
C GLY A 370 19.25 22.21 35.41
N GLY A 371 18.71 21.10 34.89
CA GLY A 371 17.67 20.31 35.54
C GLY A 371 16.23 20.69 35.17
N ARG A 372 16.03 21.65 34.26
CA ARG A 372 14.70 22.13 33.83
C ARG A 372 13.95 21.13 32.96
N TRP A 373 12.62 21.32 32.87
CA TRP A 373 11.75 20.58 31.95
C TRP A 373 12.24 20.72 30.50
N VAL A 374 12.28 19.60 29.78
CA VAL A 374 12.74 19.54 28.38
C VAL A 374 11.54 19.51 27.45
N MET A 375 11.48 20.45 26.52
CA MET A 375 10.48 20.46 25.44
C MET A 375 10.95 19.58 24.27
N GLY A 376 10.00 19.07 23.47
CA GLY A 376 10.32 18.19 22.34
C GLY A 376 11.26 18.83 21.32
N GLU A 377 11.02 20.10 20.98
CA GLU A 377 11.88 20.91 20.10
C GLU A 377 13.33 21.03 20.59
N GLN A 378 13.59 20.92 21.90
CA GLN A 378 14.94 21.03 22.46
C GLN A 378 15.78 19.77 22.22
N LEU A 379 15.14 18.66 21.84
CA LEU A 379 15.81 17.39 21.60
C LEU A 379 16.68 17.40 20.33
N VAL A 380 16.42 18.31 19.38
CA VAL A 380 17.25 18.50 18.17
C VAL A 380 18.66 18.96 18.52
N GLN A 381 18.84 19.58 19.68
CA GLN A 381 20.13 20.07 20.16
C GLN A 381 20.95 19.01 20.92
N SER A 382 20.48 17.77 21.01
CA SER A 382 21.28 16.67 21.57
C SER A 382 22.20 16.13 20.48
N ASN A 383 23.44 15.79 20.86
CA ASN A 383 24.43 15.28 19.91
C ASN A 383 24.24 13.79 19.61
N GLY A 384 23.42 13.06 20.38
CA GLY A 384 23.18 11.63 20.19
C GLY A 384 24.38 10.72 20.49
N GLY A 385 25.52 11.31 20.86
CA GLY A 385 26.80 10.66 21.09
C GLY A 385 26.93 9.94 22.43
N PHE A 386 25.81 9.53 23.05
CA PHE A 386 25.83 8.83 24.33
C PHE A 386 25.80 7.30 24.17
N ASP A 387 26.62 6.61 24.96
CA ASP A 387 26.64 5.15 25.05
C ASP A 387 25.52 4.63 25.97
N PHE A 388 24.83 3.57 25.55
CA PHE A 388 23.93 2.80 26.40
C PHE A 388 23.88 1.33 26.02
N GLN A 389 23.51 0.48 26.98
CA GLN A 389 23.33 -0.94 26.74
C GLN A 389 22.04 -1.17 25.96
N GLY A 390 22.16 -1.60 24.70
CA GLY A 390 21.04 -2.00 23.88
C GLY A 390 20.42 -3.33 24.31
N PHE A 391 19.36 -3.74 23.63
CA PHE A 391 18.69 -5.00 23.95
C PHE A 391 19.60 -6.21 23.75
N ASN A 392 20.18 -6.33 22.56
CA ASN A 392 21.17 -7.37 22.21
C ASN A 392 22.47 -6.79 21.62
N GLN A 393 22.56 -5.46 21.52
CA GLN A 393 23.73 -4.71 21.09
C GLN A 393 24.42 -4.07 22.29
N GLY A 394 25.73 -4.20 22.43
CA GLY A 394 26.46 -3.63 23.57
C GLY A 394 26.41 -2.11 23.70
N ARG A 395 26.28 -1.41 22.57
CA ARG A 395 26.26 0.06 22.48
C ARG A 395 24.95 0.65 21.94
N GLY A 396 23.85 -0.11 22.01
CA GLY A 396 22.54 0.41 21.61
C GLY A 396 22.51 0.87 20.15
N LEU A 397 22.10 2.12 19.91
CA LEU A 397 22.08 2.71 18.56
C LEU A 397 23.47 3.11 18.03
N GLN A 398 24.52 3.12 18.87
CA GLN A 398 25.91 3.27 18.43
C GLN A 398 26.54 1.92 18.03
N ALA A 399 25.73 0.88 17.84
CA ALA A 399 26.21 -0.37 17.31
C ALA A 399 26.82 -0.15 15.91
N ARG A 400 27.92 -0.85 15.64
CA ARG A 400 28.50 -0.95 14.30
C ARG A 400 27.53 -1.69 13.38
N TYR A 401 27.64 -1.49 12.09
CA TYR A 401 27.03 -2.38 11.11
C TYR A 401 28.03 -3.47 10.72
N VAL A 402 27.53 -4.64 10.36
CA VAL A 402 28.31 -5.76 9.84
C VAL A 402 27.72 -6.26 8.54
N VAL A 403 28.60 -6.63 7.62
CA VAL A 403 28.23 -7.29 6.36
C VAL A 403 28.44 -8.78 6.56
N LEU A 404 27.38 -9.55 6.33
CA LEU A 404 27.33 -10.98 6.54
C LEU A 404 27.26 -11.70 5.20
N ASP A 405 28.05 -12.76 5.09
CA ASP A 405 27.97 -13.77 4.03
C ASP A 405 27.30 -15.03 4.57
N SER A 406 26.72 -15.83 3.69
CA SER A 406 26.20 -17.15 4.05
C SER A 406 27.31 -18.20 4.02
N ASP A 407 27.39 -19.03 5.05
CA ASP A 407 28.27 -20.19 5.13
C ASP A 407 27.41 -21.45 5.29
N GLY A 408 26.77 -21.84 4.19
CA GLY A 408 25.76 -22.89 4.19
C GLY A 408 24.48 -22.43 4.89
N ASP A 409 24.23 -22.91 6.11
CA ASP A 409 23.04 -22.58 6.88
C ASP A 409 23.27 -21.55 7.99
N ARG A 410 24.48 -20.97 8.06
CA ARG A 410 24.88 -19.92 9.01
C ARG A 410 25.22 -18.63 8.29
N LEU A 411 25.25 -17.53 9.05
CA LEU A 411 25.76 -16.25 8.57
C LEU A 411 27.09 -15.93 9.26
N VAL A 412 28.04 -15.37 8.53
CA VAL A 412 29.38 -15.06 9.03
C VAL A 412 29.79 -13.64 8.66
N PRO A 413 30.41 -12.89 9.59
CA PRO A 413 30.81 -11.51 9.32
C PRO A 413 32.03 -11.45 8.40
N THR A 414 31.95 -10.64 7.36
CA THR A 414 33.05 -10.38 6.40
C THR A 414 33.63 -9.00 6.55
N HIS A 415 32.77 -8.01 6.82
CA HIS A 415 33.17 -6.61 6.99
C HIS A 415 32.44 -5.95 8.14
N SER A 416 33.02 -4.86 8.66
CA SER A 416 32.43 -3.99 9.67
C SER A 416 32.38 -2.55 9.20
N LEU A 417 31.35 -1.82 9.63
CA LEU A 417 31.13 -0.41 9.37
C LEU A 417 30.88 0.31 10.70
N ALA A 418 31.63 1.38 10.95
CA ALA A 418 31.41 2.22 12.13
C ALA A 418 30.12 3.04 11.98
N PRO A 419 29.38 3.32 13.07
CA PRO A 419 28.21 4.18 13.02
C PRO A 419 28.60 5.63 12.67
N THR A 420 27.76 6.34 11.91
CA THR A 420 28.13 7.64 11.34
C THR A 420 28.11 8.81 12.34
N HIS A 421 27.44 8.68 13.48
CA HIS A 421 27.25 9.77 14.45
C HIS A 421 28.39 9.92 15.47
N THR A 422 29.41 9.05 15.45
CA THR A 422 30.47 9.05 16.48
C THR A 422 31.69 9.89 16.15
N ASP A 423 32.02 10.15 14.87
CA ASP A 423 33.31 10.76 14.53
C ASP A 423 33.31 11.82 13.42
N GLY A 424 32.19 12.17 12.78
CA GLY A 424 32.19 13.09 11.62
C GLY A 424 33.00 12.58 10.41
N THR A 425 33.72 11.47 10.57
CA THR A 425 34.39 10.71 9.54
C THR A 425 33.45 9.62 9.08
N VAL A 426 33.08 9.62 7.80
CA VAL A 426 32.46 8.46 7.15
C VAL A 426 33.49 7.33 7.19
N GLY A 427 33.38 6.46 8.20
CA GLY A 427 34.25 5.31 8.35
C GLY A 427 34.03 4.36 7.17
N GLY A 428 35.07 4.15 6.36
CA GLY A 428 35.02 3.17 5.28
C GLY A 428 34.76 1.76 5.81
N LEU A 429 34.18 0.90 4.97
CA LEU A 429 33.95 -0.50 5.28
C LEU A 429 35.31 -1.19 5.55
N LYS A 430 35.46 -1.83 6.73
CA LYS A 430 36.70 -2.51 7.15
C LYS A 430 36.57 -4.03 7.01
N PRO A 431 37.44 -4.72 6.27
CA PRO A 431 37.41 -6.18 6.17
C PRO A 431 37.82 -6.85 7.49
N LEU A 432 37.18 -7.97 7.83
CA LEU A 432 37.40 -8.75 9.05
C LEU A 432 38.21 -10.05 8.79
N GLY A 433 38.91 -10.14 7.66
CA GLY A 433 39.77 -11.27 7.30
C GLY A 433 39.09 -12.41 6.53
N ARG A 434 37.76 -12.34 6.31
CA ARG A 434 37.00 -13.26 5.44
C ARG A 434 36.39 -12.50 4.27
N SER A 435 36.61 -12.97 3.05
CA SER A 435 35.99 -12.39 1.85
C SER A 435 34.60 -12.97 1.61
N PHE A 436 33.69 -12.17 1.05
CA PHE A 436 32.40 -12.64 0.56
C PHE A 436 32.57 -13.57 -0.64
N THR A 437 31.78 -14.64 -0.68
CA THR A 437 31.78 -15.63 -1.76
C THR A 437 30.74 -15.25 -2.81
N PHE A 438 31.15 -15.08 -4.06
CA PHE A 438 30.22 -14.77 -5.15
C PHE A 438 30.01 -16.01 -6.03
N PRO A 439 28.87 -16.71 -5.96
CA PRO A 439 28.66 -17.99 -6.65
C PRO A 439 28.87 -17.90 -8.16
N GLY A 440 28.36 -16.83 -8.79
CA GLY A 440 28.55 -16.53 -10.22
C GLY A 440 29.69 -15.57 -10.55
N GLY A 441 30.61 -15.34 -9.60
CA GLY A 441 31.66 -14.34 -9.73
C GLY A 441 31.25 -12.94 -9.28
N LYS A 442 32.25 -12.06 -9.08
CA LYS A 442 32.04 -10.70 -8.58
C LYS A 442 31.24 -9.86 -9.58
N PRO A 443 30.22 -9.10 -9.15
CA PRO A 443 29.56 -8.13 -10.01
C PRO A 443 30.57 -7.12 -10.57
N PRO A 444 30.34 -6.60 -11.79
CA PRO A 444 31.24 -5.66 -12.43
C PRO A 444 31.41 -4.39 -11.59
N GLN A 445 32.65 -3.92 -11.49
CA GLN A 445 32.96 -2.70 -10.76
C GLN A 445 32.76 -1.49 -11.65
N SER A 446 32.08 -0.49 -11.11
CA SER A 446 31.82 0.79 -11.75
C SER A 446 32.94 1.78 -11.42
N SER A 447 33.10 2.80 -12.27
CA SER A 447 34.03 3.90 -12.02
C SER A 447 33.73 4.59 -10.69
N PHE A 448 34.78 4.98 -9.95
CA PHE A 448 34.62 5.56 -8.62
C PHE A 448 33.90 6.92 -8.62
N CYS A 449 33.90 7.63 -9.77
CA CYS A 449 33.20 8.90 -9.94
C CYS A 449 31.70 8.84 -9.62
N TRP A 450 31.05 7.67 -9.73
CA TRP A 450 29.64 7.50 -9.33
C TRP A 450 29.40 7.73 -7.83
N PHE A 451 30.46 7.64 -7.01
CA PHE A 451 30.40 7.79 -5.56
C PHE A 451 31.04 9.09 -5.07
N SER A 452 31.46 9.96 -6.00
CA SER A 452 32.01 11.28 -5.68
C SER A 452 30.91 12.33 -5.78
N PRO A 453 30.66 13.12 -4.71
CA PRO A 453 29.72 14.23 -4.79
C PRO A 453 30.24 15.39 -5.66
N GLU A 454 31.55 15.44 -5.92
CA GLU A 454 32.25 16.55 -6.58
C GLU A 454 32.43 16.33 -8.09
N GLU A 455 32.35 15.08 -8.58
CA GLU A 455 32.64 14.73 -9.98
C GLU A 455 31.40 14.18 -10.69
N ALA A 456 31.22 14.49 -11.97
CA ALA A 456 30.18 13.89 -12.81
C ALA A 456 30.79 12.67 -13.54
N CYS A 457 30.18 11.50 -13.39
CA CYS A 457 30.75 10.27 -13.91
C CYS A 457 30.40 10.07 -15.39
N ASN A 458 31.42 10.01 -16.26
CA ASN A 458 31.25 9.73 -17.69
C ASN A 458 31.67 8.28 -18.02
N PRO A 459 30.74 7.39 -18.43
CA PRO A 459 31.03 5.98 -18.69
C PRO A 459 32.01 5.70 -19.84
N ARG A 460 32.30 6.70 -20.70
CA ARG A 460 33.20 6.55 -21.86
C ARG A 460 34.66 6.94 -21.59
N ARG A 461 34.97 7.58 -20.46
CA ARG A 461 36.36 7.77 -20.02
C ARG A 461 36.78 6.53 -19.24
N LYS A 462 37.58 5.65 -19.85
CA LYS A 462 38.42 4.73 -19.07
C LYS A 462 39.29 5.60 -18.17
N CYS A 463 39.11 5.50 -16.85
CA CYS A 463 40.17 5.87 -15.93
C CYS A 463 41.23 4.77 -16.05
N ASP A 464 42.04 4.85 -17.10
CA ASP A 464 43.30 4.12 -17.12
C ASP A 464 44.22 4.82 -16.11
N ASP A 465 44.77 4.01 -15.20
CA ASP A 465 46.01 4.33 -14.53
C ASP A 465 46.99 4.90 -15.57
N VAL A 466 47.56 6.06 -15.24
CA VAL A 466 48.62 6.79 -15.94
C VAL A 466 49.43 5.93 -16.93
N ARG A 467 49.23 6.12 -18.26
CA ARG A 467 50.28 6.24 -19.32
C ARG A 467 49.73 6.28 -20.77
N GLN A 468 50.06 7.38 -21.45
CA GLN A 468 50.42 7.63 -22.87
C GLN A 468 49.78 6.85 -24.07
N THR A 469 49.31 7.68 -25.02
CA THR A 469 49.36 7.62 -26.52
C THR A 469 48.37 6.77 -27.36
N GLU A 470 47.58 7.53 -28.15
CA GLU A 470 47.25 7.46 -29.60
C GLU A 470 46.25 6.44 -30.24
N HIS A 471 45.28 7.07 -30.94
CA HIS A 471 44.46 6.73 -32.13
C HIS A 471 43.27 5.72 -32.11
N PRO A 472 42.11 6.07 -32.75
CA PRO A 472 40.89 5.25 -32.75
C PRO A 472 40.60 4.57 -34.11
N GLU A 473 40.01 3.37 -34.09
CA GLU A 473 39.29 2.78 -35.23
C GLU A 473 37.80 2.56 -34.92
N SER A 474 37.02 2.74 -35.98
CA SER A 474 35.57 2.91 -36.09
C SER A 474 34.77 1.61 -36.13
N VAL A 475 33.58 1.56 -35.50
CA VAL A 475 32.47 0.66 -35.90
C VAL A 475 31.11 1.34 -35.62
N GLN A 476 30.22 1.30 -36.62
CA GLN A 476 28.84 1.85 -36.65
C GLN A 476 27.75 0.88 -36.15
N PRO A 477 26.50 1.34 -35.90
CA PRO A 477 25.56 0.77 -34.93
C PRO A 477 24.40 -0.04 -35.53
N ARG A 478 23.63 -0.72 -34.65
CA ARG A 478 22.24 -1.17 -34.91
C ARG A 478 21.31 -0.66 -33.81
N THR A 479 20.24 -0.03 -34.27
CA THR A 479 19.14 0.62 -33.54
C THR A 479 18.01 -0.36 -33.19
N GLU A 480 17.35 -0.15 -32.04
CA GLU A 480 15.91 -0.33 -31.88
C GLU A 480 15.40 0.52 -30.69
N HIS A 481 14.24 1.16 -30.88
CA HIS A 481 13.65 2.21 -30.04
C HIS A 481 12.58 1.67 -29.09
N SER A 482 12.39 2.31 -27.93
CA SER A 482 11.10 2.92 -27.56
C SER A 482 11.19 3.80 -26.29
N GLY A 483 10.57 5.00 -26.36
CA GLY A 483 9.80 5.56 -25.24
C GLY A 483 10.38 6.67 -24.35
N TYR A 484 10.76 7.84 -24.89
CA TYR A 484 10.76 9.11 -24.13
C TYR A 484 10.16 10.23 -24.98
N THR A 485 9.30 11.05 -24.38
CA THR A 485 8.80 12.30 -24.98
C THR A 485 9.92 13.33 -25.02
N VAL A 486 10.38 13.62 -26.24
CA VAL A 486 11.34 14.68 -26.55
C VAL A 486 10.53 15.94 -26.83
N ASP A 487 10.64 16.95 -25.97
CA ASP A 487 10.11 18.26 -26.29
C ASP A 487 10.89 18.89 -27.45
N SER A 488 10.16 19.66 -28.25
CA SER A 488 10.48 19.95 -29.64
C SER A 488 11.71 20.86 -29.85
N LEU A 489 12.53 20.46 -30.84
CA LEU A 489 13.50 21.20 -31.66
C LEU A 489 14.92 21.53 -31.10
N LEU A 490 15.92 20.80 -31.61
CA LEU A 490 16.70 21.27 -32.77
C LEU A 490 17.33 20.09 -33.55
N TYR A 491 16.88 19.87 -34.78
CA TYR A 491 17.58 19.03 -35.76
C TYR A 491 18.77 19.83 -36.32
N LEU A 492 20.00 19.37 -36.10
CA LEU A 492 21.15 19.79 -36.92
C LEU A 492 22.16 18.64 -37.00
N THR A 493 22.22 18.07 -38.20
CA THR A 493 23.16 17.03 -38.60
C THR A 493 24.59 17.56 -38.76
N ALA A 494 25.54 16.71 -38.36
CA ALA A 494 26.94 16.60 -38.82
C ALA A 494 28.06 17.41 -38.10
N GLN A 495 28.97 16.61 -37.51
CA GLN A 495 30.43 16.74 -37.53
C GLN A 495 31.06 18.00 -36.93
N PHE A 496 31.23 18.08 -35.60
CA PHE A 496 32.47 18.63 -35.02
C PHE A 496 32.74 17.99 -33.65
N LEU A 497 33.99 17.60 -33.43
CA LEU A 497 34.52 17.07 -32.17
C LEU A 497 34.33 18.10 -31.05
N ILE A 498 33.45 17.79 -30.08
CA ILE A 498 33.30 18.56 -28.85
C ILE A 498 34.60 18.45 -28.04
N ARG A 499 35.28 19.58 -27.84
CA ARG A 499 36.43 19.68 -26.93
C ARG A 499 35.92 19.60 -25.48
N PRO A 500 36.58 18.87 -24.57
CA PRO A 500 36.15 18.76 -23.19
C PRO A 500 36.01 20.16 -22.56
N ALA A 501 34.87 20.38 -21.90
CA ALA A 501 34.50 21.58 -21.15
C ALA A 501 35.37 21.83 -19.90
N GLU A 502 36.69 21.69 -20.02
CA GLU A 502 37.68 21.96 -18.96
C GLU A 502 38.17 23.43 -18.99
N TYR A 503 37.59 24.31 -19.83
CA TYR A 503 38.03 25.70 -20.00
C TYR A 503 36.94 26.79 -19.95
N PHE A 504 35.75 26.52 -19.41
CA PHE A 504 34.67 27.52 -19.36
C PHE A 504 34.64 28.33 -18.05
N ALA A 505 35.28 29.52 -18.12
CA ALA A 505 35.15 30.77 -17.34
C ALA A 505 34.86 30.75 -15.80
N PRO A 506 35.54 31.60 -15.00
CA PRO A 506 35.87 31.30 -13.60
C PRO A 506 34.83 31.69 -12.52
N ARG A 507 33.52 31.84 -12.82
CA ARG A 507 32.61 32.49 -11.84
C ARG A 507 31.26 31.86 -11.49
N VAL A 508 30.68 30.94 -12.26
CA VAL A 508 29.38 30.33 -11.89
C VAL A 508 29.32 28.86 -12.33
N GLN A 509 29.37 27.91 -11.39
CA GLN A 509 29.09 26.50 -11.64
C GLN A 509 27.57 26.26 -11.63
N LEU A 510 26.97 26.00 -12.80
CA LEU A 510 25.52 25.76 -12.94
C LEU A 510 25.01 24.61 -12.04
N ARG A 511 25.84 23.60 -11.76
CA ARG A 511 25.53 22.47 -10.87
C ARG A 511 25.40 22.87 -9.38
N GLU A 512 25.99 23.99 -8.98
CA GLU A 512 25.92 24.51 -7.62
C GLU A 512 24.70 25.41 -7.38
N MET A 513 23.94 25.72 -8.44
CA MET A 513 22.75 26.56 -8.37
C MET A 513 21.58 25.77 -7.76
N ARG A 514 21.42 25.88 -6.43
CA ARG A 514 20.33 25.23 -5.69
C ARG A 514 19.39 26.26 -5.07
N HIS A 515 18.13 26.23 -5.46
CA HIS A 515 17.08 27.09 -4.94
C HIS A 515 15.71 26.45 -5.18
N GLU A 516 14.75 26.64 -4.28
CA GLU A 516 13.42 26.01 -4.37
C GLU A 516 12.68 26.35 -5.67
N ASN A 517 12.85 27.59 -6.15
CA ASN A 517 12.25 28.10 -7.40
C ASN A 517 13.17 28.03 -8.63
N LEU A 518 14.24 27.22 -8.58
CA LEU A 518 15.03 26.87 -9.77
C LEU A 518 14.87 25.38 -10.06
N ASN A 519 14.71 25.04 -11.32
CA ASN A 519 14.70 23.65 -11.73
C ASN A 519 16.12 23.09 -11.60
N LEU A 520 16.28 21.97 -10.91
CA LEU A 520 17.60 21.46 -10.59
C LEU A 520 18.31 20.99 -11.86
N TYR A 521 19.42 21.64 -12.20
CA TYR A 521 20.29 21.20 -13.28
C TYR A 521 21.11 19.97 -12.85
N LEU A 522 20.88 18.84 -13.52
CA LEU A 522 21.51 17.56 -13.20
C LEU A 522 22.75 17.31 -14.07
N GLY A 523 22.73 17.73 -15.34
CA GLY A 523 23.88 17.59 -16.25
C GLY A 523 23.56 17.80 -17.73
N LEU A 524 24.50 17.41 -18.59
CA LEU A 524 24.35 17.37 -20.04
C LEU A 524 24.37 15.93 -20.52
N PHE A 525 23.48 15.61 -21.47
CA PHE A 525 23.47 14.37 -22.20
C PHE A 525 23.95 14.61 -23.62
N LEU A 526 24.95 13.84 -24.04
CA LEU A 526 25.47 13.84 -25.39
C LEU A 526 25.62 12.40 -25.86
N ASP A 527 24.72 11.96 -26.73
CA ASP A 527 24.83 10.65 -27.38
C ASP A 527 24.24 10.67 -28.80
N SER A 528 24.86 9.94 -29.72
CA SER A 528 24.37 9.75 -31.10
C SER A 528 24.00 11.04 -31.87
N GLY A 529 24.66 12.16 -31.59
CA GLY A 529 24.35 13.47 -32.21
C GLY A 529 23.19 14.22 -31.55
N ILE A 530 22.62 13.69 -30.48
CA ILE A 530 21.61 14.35 -29.64
C ILE A 530 22.33 15.04 -28.50
N PHE A 531 22.17 16.36 -28.43
CA PHE A 531 22.58 17.19 -27.31
C PHE A 531 21.34 17.56 -26.49
N ALA A 532 21.31 17.20 -25.21
CA ALA A 532 20.17 17.47 -24.33
C ALA A 532 20.62 17.97 -22.94
N LEU A 533 19.83 18.87 -22.38
CA LEU A 533 19.95 19.33 -21.00
C LEU A 533 19.19 18.35 -20.09
N VAL A 534 19.83 17.87 -19.03
CA VAL A 534 19.17 16.99 -18.04
C VAL A 534 18.84 17.81 -16.81
N VAL A 535 17.54 17.92 -16.52
CA VAL A 535 16.99 18.69 -15.40
C VAL A 535 15.96 17.85 -14.64
N GLU A 536 15.61 18.28 -13.42
CA GLU A 536 14.52 17.67 -12.65
C GLU A 536 13.18 17.74 -13.41
N HIS A 537 12.38 16.66 -13.33
CA HIS A 537 11.09 16.57 -13.99
C HIS A 537 9.98 17.22 -13.15
N CYS A 538 9.26 18.15 -13.76
CA CYS A 538 8.10 18.82 -13.19
C CYS A 538 6.81 18.24 -13.82
N PRO A 539 5.98 17.49 -13.08
CA PRO A 539 4.88 16.70 -13.65
C PRO A 539 3.70 17.53 -14.17
N ARG A 540 3.61 18.84 -13.82
CA ARG A 540 2.53 19.73 -14.29
C ARG A 540 2.90 20.52 -15.54
N GLY A 541 4.04 20.21 -16.17
CA GLY A 541 4.49 20.90 -17.37
C GLY A 541 4.94 22.33 -17.09
N SER A 542 4.83 23.17 -18.12
CA SER A 542 5.20 24.58 -18.06
C SER A 542 4.06 25.48 -17.57
N LEU A 543 4.39 26.71 -17.19
CA LEU A 543 3.43 27.73 -16.85
C LEU A 543 2.50 28.03 -18.04
N ALA A 544 3.01 27.95 -19.27
CA ALA A 544 2.18 28.12 -20.46
C ALA A 544 1.09 27.03 -20.55
N ASP A 545 1.45 25.77 -20.29
CA ASP A 545 0.50 24.64 -20.28
C ASP A 545 -0.55 24.82 -19.18
N LEU A 546 -0.12 25.24 -17.99
CA LEU A 546 -1.02 25.49 -16.86
C LEU A 546 -1.99 26.65 -17.13
N LEU A 547 -1.55 27.70 -17.82
CA LEU A 547 -2.41 28.83 -18.16
C LEU A 547 -3.44 28.46 -19.23
N ALA A 548 -3.07 27.59 -20.17
CA ALA A 548 -3.92 27.10 -21.26
C ALA A 548 -5.03 26.13 -20.80
N ASP A 549 -4.87 25.49 -19.63
CA ASP A 549 -5.87 24.59 -19.05
C ASP A 549 -7.13 25.34 -18.61
N GLY A 550 -8.18 25.27 -19.43
CA GLY A 550 -9.47 25.93 -19.17
C GLY A 550 -10.26 25.39 -17.98
N ASP A 551 -9.98 24.15 -17.54
CA ASP A 551 -10.66 23.52 -16.40
C ASP A 551 -10.07 24.01 -15.07
N MET A 552 -8.80 24.43 -15.08
CA MET A 552 -8.11 24.97 -13.92
C MET A 552 -8.62 26.38 -13.58
N ARG A 553 -9.16 26.59 -12.37
CA ARG A 553 -9.56 27.92 -11.87
C ARG A 553 -8.40 28.59 -11.15
N LEU A 554 -7.75 29.55 -11.83
CA LEU A 554 -6.64 30.35 -11.27
C LEU A 554 -7.17 31.65 -10.67
N ASP A 555 -7.42 31.67 -9.36
CA ASP A 555 -7.75 32.91 -8.64
C ASP A 555 -6.51 33.83 -8.52
N TRP A 556 -6.72 35.10 -8.13
CA TRP A 556 -5.62 36.06 -8.01
C TRP A 556 -4.54 35.61 -7.01
N MET A 557 -4.92 34.92 -5.93
CA MET A 557 -3.96 34.48 -4.92
C MET A 557 -3.02 33.42 -5.48
N PHE A 558 -3.58 32.48 -6.24
CA PHE A 558 -2.82 31.44 -6.92
C PHE A 558 -1.92 32.03 -8.03
N LYS A 559 -2.46 32.91 -8.88
CA LYS A 559 -1.67 33.68 -9.86
C LYS A 559 -0.51 34.43 -9.21
N SER A 560 -0.77 35.09 -8.08
CA SER A 560 0.24 35.83 -7.32
C SER A 560 1.31 34.91 -6.71
N SER A 561 0.95 33.69 -6.29
CA SER A 561 1.91 32.71 -5.77
C SER A 561 2.92 32.27 -6.84
N LEU A 562 2.44 31.96 -8.06
CA LEU A 562 3.30 31.60 -9.19
C LEU A 562 4.26 32.74 -9.56
N LEU A 563 3.75 33.98 -9.61
CA LEU A 563 4.57 35.15 -9.88
C LEU A 563 5.60 35.40 -8.77
N MET A 564 5.24 35.20 -7.51
CA MET A 564 6.18 35.33 -6.38
C MET A 564 7.32 34.30 -6.48
N ASP A 565 7.00 33.07 -6.83
CA ASP A 565 7.99 32.01 -7.00
C ASP A 565 8.94 32.30 -8.17
N LEU A 566 8.42 32.80 -9.29
CA LEU A 566 9.24 33.29 -10.39
C LEU A 566 10.17 34.44 -9.96
N ILE A 567 9.66 35.41 -9.20
CA ILE A 567 10.47 36.53 -8.67
C ILE A 567 11.61 36.01 -7.80
N LYS A 568 11.36 35.07 -6.89
CA LYS A 568 12.40 34.47 -6.02
C LYS A 568 13.47 33.75 -6.85
N GLY A 569 13.06 32.95 -7.84
CA GLY A 569 13.96 32.23 -8.73
C GLY A 569 14.88 33.17 -9.51
N MET A 570 14.30 34.19 -10.16
CA MET A 570 15.07 35.18 -10.93
C MET A 570 15.96 36.06 -10.07
N LYS A 571 15.49 36.46 -8.88
CA LYS A 571 16.31 37.17 -7.90
C LYS A 571 17.56 36.36 -7.55
N TYR A 572 17.41 35.06 -7.30
CA TYR A 572 18.53 34.19 -6.99
C TYR A 572 19.54 34.12 -8.14
N LEU A 573 19.08 33.98 -9.40
CA LEU A 573 19.96 33.97 -10.58
C LEU A 573 20.74 35.28 -10.72
N HIS A 574 20.06 36.42 -10.63
CA HIS A 574 20.68 37.74 -10.77
C HIS A 574 21.67 38.04 -9.64
N LEU A 575 21.38 37.63 -8.41
CA LEU A 575 22.32 37.75 -7.28
C LEU A 575 23.61 36.95 -7.49
N ARG A 576 23.54 35.85 -8.24
CA ARG A 576 24.72 35.04 -8.63
C ARG A 576 25.39 35.55 -9.91
N GLY A 577 24.95 36.67 -10.45
CA GLY A 577 25.53 37.30 -11.63
C GLY A 577 25.16 36.63 -12.94
N LEU A 578 24.09 35.82 -12.98
CA LEU A 578 23.66 35.08 -14.16
C LEU A 578 22.34 35.66 -14.70
N SER A 579 22.36 36.15 -15.94
CA SER A 579 21.14 36.48 -16.68
C SER A 579 20.55 35.23 -17.30
N HIS A 580 19.22 35.13 -17.37
CA HIS A 580 18.55 34.00 -17.99
C HIS A 580 18.62 34.10 -19.52
N GLY A 581 18.32 35.28 -20.08
CA GLY A 581 18.47 35.61 -21.49
C GLY A 581 17.46 34.95 -22.45
N ARG A 582 16.63 34.02 -21.97
CA ARG A 582 15.52 33.37 -22.68
C ARG A 582 14.34 33.12 -21.73
N LEU A 583 14.06 34.06 -20.83
CA LEU A 583 12.96 33.91 -19.89
C LEU A 583 11.61 33.98 -20.64
N LYS A 584 10.80 32.93 -20.53
CA LYS A 584 9.46 32.82 -21.13
C LYS A 584 8.60 31.89 -20.28
N SER A 585 7.28 31.94 -20.46
CA SER A 585 6.33 31.10 -19.70
C SER A 585 6.58 29.60 -19.90
N THR A 586 7.05 29.16 -21.07
CA THR A 586 7.46 27.77 -21.33
C THR A 586 8.73 27.33 -20.59
N ASN A 587 9.58 28.28 -20.18
CA ASN A 587 10.79 28.03 -19.40
C ASN A 587 10.56 28.17 -17.88
N CYS A 588 9.29 28.25 -17.47
CA CYS A 588 8.86 28.24 -16.07
C CYS A 588 8.08 26.95 -15.83
N LEU A 589 8.64 25.96 -15.15
CA LEU A 589 7.99 24.67 -14.90
C LEU A 589 7.25 24.67 -13.56
N VAL A 590 6.26 23.78 -13.42
CA VAL A 590 5.45 23.66 -12.20
C VAL A 590 5.54 22.24 -11.64
N ASP A 591 5.98 22.12 -10.38
CA ASP A 591 6.14 20.82 -9.74
C ASP A 591 4.79 20.23 -9.25
N GLY A 592 4.82 19.01 -8.70
CA GLY A 592 3.61 18.33 -8.21
C GLY A 592 2.87 19.10 -7.11
N ARG A 593 3.57 20.00 -6.39
CA ARG A 593 3.06 20.83 -5.28
C ARG A 593 2.67 22.24 -5.73
N PHE A 594 2.60 22.50 -7.04
CA PHE A 594 2.32 23.81 -7.63
C PHE A 594 3.37 24.89 -7.32
N VAL A 595 4.61 24.49 -7.04
CA VAL A 595 5.74 25.43 -6.92
C VAL A 595 6.32 25.69 -8.31
N LEU A 596 6.47 26.96 -8.66
CA LEU A 596 7.08 27.34 -9.93
C LEU A 596 8.62 27.32 -9.83
N LYS A 597 9.24 26.68 -10.82
CA LYS A 597 10.68 26.49 -10.97
C LYS A 597 11.18 27.01 -12.32
N VAL A 598 12.15 27.92 -12.32
CA VAL A 598 12.77 28.43 -13.55
C VAL A 598 13.74 27.40 -14.12
N THR A 599 13.58 27.00 -15.39
CA THR A 599 14.46 26.04 -16.09
C THR A 599 15.28 26.76 -17.17
N ASP A 600 16.20 26.05 -17.85
CA ASP A 600 16.97 26.55 -19.01
C ASP A 600 17.86 27.78 -18.74
N TYR A 601 18.10 28.11 -17.47
CA TYR A 601 19.09 29.10 -17.09
C TYR A 601 20.50 28.59 -17.44
N GLY A 602 21.35 29.48 -17.98
CA GLY A 602 22.70 29.12 -18.42
C GLY A 602 22.77 28.44 -19.80
N LEU A 603 21.66 28.00 -20.40
CA LEU A 603 21.64 27.44 -21.76
C LEU A 603 22.25 28.39 -22.82
N PRO A 604 21.99 29.72 -22.81
CA PRO A 604 22.65 30.63 -23.74
C PRO A 604 24.18 30.65 -23.63
N MET A 605 24.74 30.43 -22.44
CA MET A 605 26.20 30.33 -22.25
C MET A 605 26.74 29.04 -22.89
N ILE A 606 25.99 27.95 -22.79
CA ILE A 606 26.36 26.65 -23.36
C ILE A 606 26.27 26.66 -24.90
N LEU A 607 25.24 27.31 -25.45
CA LEU A 607 25.16 27.51 -26.90
C LEU A 607 26.29 28.40 -27.42
N HIS A 608 26.67 29.42 -26.65
CA HIS A 608 27.77 30.30 -27.00
C HIS A 608 29.11 29.59 -27.03
N SER A 609 29.40 28.73 -26.06
CA SER A 609 30.63 27.93 -26.02
C SER A 609 30.80 27.04 -27.24
N GLU A 610 29.70 26.52 -27.78
CA GLU A 610 29.70 25.59 -28.92
C GLU A 610 29.55 26.32 -30.27
N SER A 611 29.51 27.66 -30.26
CA SER A 611 29.27 28.48 -31.47
C SER A 611 28.01 28.07 -32.25
N LEU A 612 26.98 27.61 -31.52
CA LEU A 612 25.69 27.22 -32.10
C LEU A 612 24.75 28.42 -32.12
N ASP A 613 24.37 28.87 -33.31
CA ASP A 613 23.32 29.87 -33.52
C ASP A 613 22.08 29.18 -34.11
N PRO A 614 21.14 28.68 -33.28
CA PRO A 614 19.93 28.03 -33.78
C PRO A 614 19.04 29.04 -34.53
N PRO A 615 18.31 28.60 -35.58
CA PRO A 615 17.31 29.44 -36.22
C PRO A 615 16.24 29.83 -35.20
N VAL A 616 16.01 31.13 -35.05
CA VAL A 616 15.07 31.66 -34.05
C VAL A 616 13.72 31.88 -34.70
N ASP A 617 12.70 31.17 -34.22
CA ASP A 617 11.31 31.42 -34.60
C ASP A 617 10.87 32.80 -34.06
N PRO A 618 10.29 33.68 -34.90
CA PRO A 618 9.71 34.95 -34.45
C PRO A 618 8.76 34.85 -33.26
N GLN A 619 8.09 33.71 -33.05
CA GLN A 619 7.24 33.51 -31.87
C GLN A 619 8.04 33.46 -30.56
N GLU A 620 9.24 32.90 -30.56
CA GLU A 620 10.09 32.85 -29.36
C GLU A 620 10.61 34.24 -28.94
N LEU A 621 10.60 35.20 -29.86
CA LEU A 621 11.10 36.56 -29.64
C LEU A 621 10.09 37.47 -28.92
N LEU A 622 8.84 37.05 -28.73
CA LEU A 622 7.80 37.90 -28.14
C LEU A 622 8.09 38.32 -26.69
N TRP A 623 8.86 37.51 -25.94
CA TRP A 623 9.32 37.85 -24.59
C TRP A 623 10.62 38.67 -24.57
N THR A 624 11.27 38.86 -25.72
CA THR A 624 12.58 39.48 -25.81
C THR A 624 12.46 41.00 -25.77
N ALA A 625 13.30 41.64 -24.95
CA ALA A 625 13.29 43.08 -24.77
C ALA A 625 13.65 43.86 -26.06
N PRO A 626 13.05 45.03 -26.33
CA PRO A 626 13.27 45.80 -27.56
C PRO A 626 14.74 46.12 -27.86
N GLU A 627 15.52 46.44 -26.82
CA GLU A 627 16.95 46.73 -26.98
C GLU A 627 17.75 45.50 -27.41
N LEU A 628 17.36 44.30 -26.96
CA LEU A 628 17.98 43.04 -27.35
C LEU A 628 17.52 42.60 -28.74
N LEU A 629 16.32 43.01 -29.18
CA LEU A 629 15.86 42.80 -30.55
C LEU A 629 16.60 43.70 -31.56
N ARG A 630 16.95 44.93 -31.16
CA ARG A 630 17.73 45.87 -31.99
C ARG A 630 19.20 45.49 -32.04
N ASN A 631 19.78 45.24 -30.87
CA ASN A 631 21.19 44.92 -30.69
C ASN A 631 21.30 43.64 -29.84
N PRO A 632 21.26 42.45 -30.47
CA PRO A 632 21.33 41.18 -29.76
C PRO A 632 22.60 41.04 -28.91
N VAL A 633 22.42 40.84 -27.60
CA VAL A 633 23.50 40.51 -26.67
C VAL A 633 23.43 39.02 -26.35
N ARG A 634 24.49 38.27 -26.68
CA ARG A 634 24.58 36.83 -26.36
C ARG A 634 24.55 36.62 -24.84
N GLY A 635 23.63 35.80 -24.35
CA GLY A 635 23.39 35.59 -22.91
C GLY A 635 22.32 36.52 -22.29
N GLY A 636 21.82 37.50 -23.05
CA GLY A 636 20.83 38.47 -22.57
C GLY A 636 21.40 39.50 -21.60
N SER A 637 20.51 40.17 -20.87
CA SER A 637 20.88 41.16 -19.85
C SER A 637 19.90 41.10 -18.69
N PHE A 638 20.30 41.56 -17.50
CA PHE A 638 19.40 41.59 -16.33
C PHE A 638 18.15 42.44 -16.60
N ALA A 639 18.31 43.59 -17.26
CA ALA A 639 17.18 44.44 -17.64
C ALA A 639 16.29 43.78 -18.72
N GLY A 640 16.86 42.92 -19.56
CA GLY A 640 16.12 42.11 -20.53
C GLY A 640 15.23 41.07 -19.85
N ASP A 641 15.76 40.36 -18.86
CA ASP A 641 14.97 39.39 -18.08
C ASP A 641 13.79 40.05 -17.35
N VAL A 642 13.97 41.28 -16.86
CA VAL A 642 12.89 42.06 -16.22
C VAL A 642 11.78 42.42 -17.22
N PHE A 643 12.13 42.73 -18.47
CA PHE A 643 11.13 42.94 -19.53
C PHE A 643 10.37 41.64 -19.81
N SER A 644 11.08 40.52 -19.95
CA SER A 644 10.46 39.20 -20.18
C SER A 644 9.49 38.82 -19.06
N PHE A 645 9.86 39.10 -17.81
CA PHE A 645 8.98 38.90 -16.65
C PHE A 645 7.67 39.72 -16.76
N SER A 646 7.71 40.93 -17.31
CA SER A 646 6.49 41.72 -17.54
C SER A 646 5.54 41.08 -18.55
N ILE A 647 6.07 40.41 -19.57
CA ILE A 647 5.25 39.68 -20.55
C ILE A 647 4.61 38.46 -19.87
N ILE A 648 5.37 37.74 -19.02
CA ILE A 648 4.83 36.63 -18.23
C ILE A 648 3.75 37.11 -17.25
N ILE A 649 3.90 38.28 -16.63
CA ILE A 649 2.85 38.88 -15.80
C ILE A 649 1.58 39.06 -16.63
N GLN A 650 1.67 39.60 -17.85
CA GLN A 650 0.51 39.73 -18.73
C GLN A 650 -0.14 38.37 -19.01
N GLU A 651 0.64 37.34 -19.38
CA GLU A 651 0.12 35.99 -19.64
C GLU A 651 -0.61 35.42 -18.42
N VAL A 652 -0.06 35.58 -17.21
CA VAL A 652 -0.67 35.08 -15.97
C VAL A 652 -1.97 35.82 -15.65
N ILE A 653 -2.02 37.14 -15.89
CA ILE A 653 -3.22 37.94 -15.65
C ILE A 653 -4.33 37.57 -16.63
N SER A 654 -4.05 37.67 -17.93
CA SER A 654 -5.06 37.51 -18.99
C SER A 654 -5.31 36.04 -19.39
N ARG A 655 -4.49 35.10 -18.90
CA ARG A 655 -4.51 33.68 -19.28
C ARG A 655 -4.51 33.48 -20.80
N SER A 656 -3.72 34.28 -21.49
CA SER A 656 -3.61 34.27 -22.94
C SER A 656 -2.14 34.30 -23.36
N LEU A 657 -1.88 33.89 -24.60
CA LEU A 657 -0.57 34.04 -25.21
C LEU A 657 -0.12 35.52 -25.22
N PRO A 658 1.20 35.79 -25.29
CA PRO A 658 1.71 37.15 -25.43
C PRO A 658 1.13 37.86 -26.64
N TYR A 659 0.73 39.13 -26.48
CA TYR A 659 0.21 39.96 -27.56
C TYR A 659 -1.04 39.41 -28.29
N ALA A 660 -1.75 38.43 -27.73
CA ALA A 660 -2.90 37.78 -28.37
C ALA A 660 -4.01 38.76 -28.83
N MET A 661 -4.10 39.92 -28.20
CA MET A 661 -5.09 40.96 -28.51
C MET A 661 -4.78 41.79 -29.77
N MET A 662 -3.60 41.65 -30.37
CA MET A 662 -3.15 42.54 -31.46
C MET A 662 -3.49 42.03 -32.87
N ASP A 663 -4.16 40.88 -33.01
CA ASP A 663 -4.59 40.25 -34.29
C ASP A 663 -3.57 40.38 -35.43
N MET A 664 -2.31 40.06 -35.11
CA MET A 664 -1.16 40.23 -35.98
C MET A 664 -0.17 39.07 -35.83
N PRO A 665 0.56 38.71 -36.89
CA PRO A 665 1.57 37.65 -36.82
C PRO A 665 2.80 38.10 -36.02
N ALA A 666 3.47 37.15 -35.36
CA ALA A 666 4.59 37.43 -34.45
C ALA A 666 5.74 38.24 -35.08
N HIS A 667 6.06 38.00 -36.36
CA HIS A 667 7.11 38.76 -37.06
C HIS A 667 6.81 40.26 -37.16
N GLU A 668 5.55 40.65 -37.40
CA GLU A 668 5.14 42.05 -37.50
C GLU A 668 5.16 42.72 -36.12
N ILE A 669 4.79 41.99 -35.06
CA ILE A 669 4.90 42.45 -33.68
C ILE A 669 6.36 42.72 -33.31
N VAL A 670 7.26 41.79 -33.66
CA VAL A 670 8.71 41.93 -33.44
C VAL A 670 9.28 43.13 -34.19
N GLU A 671 8.85 43.39 -35.44
CA GLU A 671 9.28 44.58 -36.18
C GLU A 671 8.82 45.89 -35.52
N ARG A 672 7.56 45.95 -35.06
CA ARG A 672 7.05 47.12 -34.33
C ARG A 672 7.75 47.34 -32.98
N LEU A 673 8.16 46.28 -32.30
CA LEU A 673 8.99 46.38 -31.08
C LEU A 673 10.38 46.95 -31.38
N LYS A 674 10.97 46.61 -32.53
CA LYS A 674 12.29 47.13 -32.95
C LYS A 674 12.26 48.62 -33.31
N SER A 675 11.14 49.16 -33.79
CA SER A 675 11.08 50.52 -34.34
C SER A 675 9.95 51.38 -33.74
N PRO A 676 10.09 51.85 -32.48
CA PRO A 676 9.17 52.84 -31.90
C PRO A 676 9.42 54.25 -32.49
N PRO A 677 8.44 55.17 -32.51
CA PRO A 677 7.04 55.08 -32.07
C PRO A 677 6.03 54.67 -33.18
N PRO A 678 4.81 54.18 -32.84
CA PRO A 678 4.23 54.03 -31.50
C PRO A 678 4.77 52.82 -30.71
N LEU A 679 4.71 52.88 -29.38
CA LEU A 679 5.11 51.75 -28.52
C LEU A 679 4.12 50.59 -28.68
N CYS A 680 4.63 49.43 -29.06
CA CYS A 680 3.88 48.18 -29.08
C CYS A 680 3.96 47.53 -27.68
N ARG A 681 2.84 47.43 -26.96
CA ARG A 681 2.74 46.76 -25.65
C ARG A 681 1.43 45.96 -25.52
N PRO A 682 1.44 44.81 -24.84
CA PRO A 682 0.21 44.06 -24.53
C PRO A 682 -0.81 44.89 -23.74
N VAL A 683 -2.10 44.65 -23.97
CA VAL A 683 -3.19 45.29 -23.23
C VAL A 683 -3.75 44.31 -22.21
N VAL A 684 -3.89 44.74 -20.95
CA VAL A 684 -4.47 43.95 -19.86
C VAL A 684 -5.65 44.70 -19.26
N SER A 685 -6.74 44.01 -18.96
CA SER A 685 -7.92 44.63 -18.34
C SER A 685 -7.60 45.10 -16.92
N LEU A 686 -8.09 46.29 -16.56
CA LEU A 686 -7.90 46.87 -15.21
C LEU A 686 -8.62 46.08 -14.11
N ASP A 687 -9.60 45.25 -14.48
CA ASP A 687 -10.42 44.49 -13.52
C ASP A 687 -9.81 43.11 -13.17
N GLU A 688 -8.79 42.65 -13.90
CA GLU A 688 -8.24 41.30 -13.78
C GLU A 688 -7.10 41.18 -12.75
N ALA A 689 -6.51 42.31 -12.34
CA ALA A 689 -5.40 42.36 -11.38
C ALA A 689 -5.40 43.66 -10.55
N PRO A 690 -4.84 43.66 -9.33
CA PRO A 690 -4.64 44.87 -8.52
C PRO A 690 -3.83 45.94 -9.27
N ALA A 691 -4.20 47.20 -9.08
CA ALA A 691 -3.58 48.35 -9.73
C ALA A 691 -2.07 48.43 -9.44
N GLU A 692 -1.63 48.02 -8.25
CA GLU A 692 -0.22 47.96 -7.86
C GLU A 692 0.56 46.93 -8.70
N CYS A 693 -0.05 45.81 -9.07
CA CYS A 693 0.58 44.80 -9.94
C CYS A 693 0.67 45.30 -11.38
N LEU A 694 -0.39 45.93 -11.90
CA LEU A 694 -0.38 46.54 -13.24
C LEU A 694 0.65 47.70 -13.33
N GLY A 695 0.78 48.47 -12.25
CA GLY A 695 1.82 49.50 -12.12
C GLY A 695 3.23 48.92 -12.15
N LEU A 696 3.47 47.83 -11.43
CA LEU A 696 4.76 47.12 -11.43
C LEU A 696 5.08 46.51 -12.80
N MET A 697 4.11 45.86 -13.45
CA MET A 697 4.23 45.36 -14.83
C MET A 697 4.65 46.51 -15.77
N THR A 698 4.00 47.67 -15.65
CA THR A 698 4.31 48.86 -16.48
C THR A 698 5.73 49.38 -16.29
N GLN A 699 6.28 49.28 -15.08
CA GLN A 699 7.66 49.63 -14.79
C GLN A 699 8.65 48.60 -15.38
N CYS A 700 8.30 47.32 -15.35
CA CYS A 700 9.17 46.23 -15.80
C CYS A 700 9.41 46.22 -17.33
N TRP A 701 8.42 46.60 -18.15
CA TRP A 701 8.58 46.68 -19.61
C TRP A 701 8.91 48.08 -20.16
N ASN A 702 9.51 48.94 -19.34
CA ASN A 702 9.90 50.29 -19.76
C ASN A 702 10.80 50.24 -21.01
N GLU A 703 10.62 51.18 -21.94
CA GLU A 703 11.43 51.26 -23.16
C GLU A 703 12.92 51.49 -22.85
N ASP A 704 13.22 52.27 -21.81
CA ASP A 704 14.59 52.49 -21.33
C ASP A 704 14.98 51.38 -20.34
N PRO A 705 15.99 50.54 -20.65
CA PRO A 705 16.42 49.43 -19.77
C PRO A 705 16.87 49.90 -18.39
N ASN A 706 17.42 51.12 -18.27
CA ASN A 706 17.94 51.64 -17.00
C ASN A 706 16.82 52.09 -16.04
N LYS A 707 15.59 52.26 -16.55
CA LYS A 707 14.42 52.65 -15.74
C LYS A 707 13.66 51.45 -15.20
N ARG A 708 14.01 50.23 -15.62
CA ARG A 708 13.37 48.98 -15.15
C ARG A 708 13.89 48.65 -13.74
N PRO A 709 13.03 48.23 -12.80
CA PRO A 709 13.45 47.83 -11.46
C PRO A 709 14.27 46.54 -11.48
N SER A 710 15.14 46.32 -10.49
CA SER A 710 15.82 45.03 -10.34
C SER A 710 14.90 43.97 -9.73
N PHE A 711 15.20 42.68 -9.87
CA PHE A 711 14.44 41.62 -9.19
C PHE A 711 14.47 41.73 -7.65
N ASP A 712 15.50 42.36 -7.07
CA ASP A 712 15.50 42.66 -5.63
C ASP A 712 14.48 43.74 -5.26
N ASP A 713 14.34 44.78 -6.10
CA ASP A 713 13.32 45.81 -5.92
C ASP A 713 11.91 45.26 -6.13
N ILE A 714 11.73 44.43 -7.16
CA ILE A 714 10.47 43.72 -7.46
C ILE A 714 10.08 42.84 -6.26
N PHE A 715 11.01 42.05 -5.72
CA PHE A 715 10.77 41.19 -4.55
C PHE A 715 10.38 41.98 -3.29
N LYS A 716 10.86 43.21 -3.11
CA LYS A 716 10.47 44.08 -1.99
C LYS A 716 9.06 44.67 -2.19
N GLN A 717 8.69 45.00 -3.41
CA GLN A 717 7.42 45.63 -3.75
C GLN A 717 6.25 44.64 -3.82
N PHE A 718 6.47 43.47 -4.42
CA PHE A 718 5.41 42.49 -4.72
C PHE A 718 4.65 41.94 -3.49
N PRO A 719 5.28 41.64 -2.32
CA PRO A 719 4.56 41.20 -1.13
C PRO A 719 3.57 42.23 -0.56
N GLY A 720 3.79 43.53 -0.84
CA GLY A 720 2.90 44.62 -0.44
C GLY A 720 1.53 44.56 -1.12
N ILE A 721 1.45 43.95 -2.31
CA ILE A 721 0.26 43.83 -3.15
C ILE A 721 -0.80 42.90 -2.51
N ASN A 722 -0.39 42.01 -1.60
CA ASN A 722 -1.26 41.00 -0.96
C ASN A 722 -1.65 41.31 0.51
N ARG A 723 -1.34 42.50 1.04
CA ARG A 723 -1.66 42.87 2.43
C ARG A 723 -3.17 43.08 2.62
N GLY A 724 -3.88 42.00 2.99
CA GLY A 724 -5.29 42.03 3.39
C GLY A 724 -6.06 40.72 3.24
N LYS A 725 -5.52 39.71 2.52
CA LYS A 725 -6.25 38.47 2.18
C LYS A 725 -5.57 37.17 2.65
N ARG A 726 -4.68 37.24 3.65
CA ARG A 726 -3.94 36.06 4.19
C ARG A 726 -4.84 34.95 4.76
N ALA A 727 -6.05 35.29 5.22
CA ALA A 727 -7.00 34.33 5.80
C ALA A 727 -7.67 33.42 4.75
N ASN A 728 -7.73 33.83 3.47
CA ASN A 728 -8.46 33.09 2.43
C ASN A 728 -7.61 32.02 1.70
N ILE A 729 -6.31 31.96 1.99
CA ILE A 729 -5.37 31.07 1.30
C ILE A 729 -5.56 29.63 1.75
N ILE A 730 -5.71 29.41 3.06
CA ILE A 730 -5.91 28.08 3.64
C ILE A 730 -7.28 27.53 3.23
N ASP A 731 -8.33 28.35 3.25
CA ASP A 731 -9.68 27.94 2.82
C ASP A 731 -9.78 27.65 1.31
N SER A 732 -9.05 28.37 0.46
CA SER A 732 -9.04 28.12 -0.99
C SER A 732 -8.25 26.84 -1.33
N MET A 733 -7.11 26.63 -0.67
CA MET A 733 -6.33 25.39 -0.80
C MET A 733 -7.07 24.18 -0.19
N LEU A 734 -7.75 24.34 0.95
CA LEU A 734 -8.59 23.31 1.56
C LEU A 734 -9.77 22.96 0.65
N ARG A 735 -10.48 23.94 0.07
CA ARG A 735 -11.56 23.66 -0.88
C ARG A 735 -11.09 22.97 -2.15
N MET A 736 -9.88 23.31 -2.63
CA MET A 736 -9.28 22.63 -3.77
C MET A 736 -8.91 21.18 -3.43
N LEU A 737 -8.32 20.94 -2.24
CA LEU A 737 -8.04 19.60 -1.72
C LEU A 737 -9.33 18.80 -1.45
N GLU A 738 -10.39 19.42 -0.96
CA GLU A 738 -11.72 18.83 -0.76
C GLU A 738 -12.37 18.45 -2.10
N GLN A 739 -12.24 19.29 -3.14
CA GLN A 739 -12.75 18.98 -4.49
C GLN A 739 -11.97 17.81 -5.13
N TYR A 740 -10.65 17.73 -4.92
CA TYR A 740 -9.84 16.60 -5.35
C TYR A 740 -10.16 15.32 -4.54
N SER A 741 -10.41 15.44 -3.22
CA SER A 741 -10.90 14.35 -2.37
C SER A 741 -12.25 13.83 -2.86
N SER A 742 -13.20 14.73 -3.16
CA SER A 742 -14.54 14.37 -3.64
C SER A 742 -14.51 13.62 -4.97
N ASN A 743 -13.68 14.05 -5.92
CA ASN A 743 -13.56 13.36 -7.21
C ASN A 743 -12.91 11.98 -7.07
N LEU A 744 -11.92 11.85 -6.17
CA LEU A 744 -11.30 10.57 -5.86
C LEU A 744 -12.26 9.67 -5.06
N GLU A 745 -13.05 10.25 -4.16
CA GLU A 745 -14.12 9.57 -3.42
C GLU A 745 -15.21 9.07 -4.37
N ASP A 746 -15.60 9.82 -5.40
CA ASP A 746 -16.56 9.36 -6.39
C ASP A 746 -16.00 8.21 -7.24
N LEU A 747 -14.72 8.27 -7.63
CA LEU A 747 -14.06 7.17 -8.35
C LEU A 747 -13.86 5.94 -7.46
N ILE A 748 -13.48 6.13 -6.19
CA ILE A 748 -13.40 5.07 -5.19
C ILE A 748 -14.79 4.49 -4.96
N ARG A 749 -15.82 5.32 -4.89
CA ARG A 749 -17.22 4.92 -4.69
C ARG A 749 -17.70 4.06 -5.85
N GLU A 750 -17.45 4.49 -7.08
CA GLU A 750 -17.77 3.72 -8.30
C GLU A 750 -17.06 2.36 -8.29
N ARG A 751 -15.77 2.32 -7.93
CA ARG A 751 -15.01 1.07 -7.83
C ARG A 751 -15.45 0.18 -6.66
N THR A 752 -15.87 0.76 -5.53
CA THR A 752 -16.46 -0.01 -4.43
C THR A 752 -17.85 -0.52 -4.76
N ASP A 753 -18.65 0.23 -5.52
CA ASP A 753 -19.97 -0.20 -5.98
C ASP A 753 -19.82 -1.35 -6.98
N GLU A 754 -18.87 -1.27 -7.92
CA GLU A 754 -18.51 -2.38 -8.82
C GLU A 754 -18.06 -3.62 -8.04
N LEU A 755 -17.17 -3.43 -7.05
CA LEU A 755 -16.69 -4.52 -6.19
C LEU A 755 -17.82 -5.12 -5.36
N GLU A 756 -18.76 -4.31 -4.88
CA GLU A 756 -19.90 -4.76 -4.09
C GLU A 756 -20.92 -5.53 -4.93
N VAL A 757 -21.17 -5.08 -6.16
CA VAL A 757 -21.97 -5.83 -7.15
C VAL A 757 -21.32 -7.18 -7.44
N GLU A 758 -20.01 -7.23 -7.67
CA GLU A 758 -19.31 -8.48 -7.97
C GLU A 758 -19.21 -9.41 -6.75
N ARG A 759 -19.02 -8.83 -5.56
CA ARG A 759 -19.12 -9.53 -4.27
C ARG A 759 -20.50 -10.16 -4.14
N ASN A 760 -21.57 -9.40 -4.36
CA ASN A 760 -22.96 -9.86 -4.23
C ASN A 760 -23.30 -11.00 -5.21
N LYS A 761 -22.79 -10.94 -6.46
CA LYS A 761 -22.92 -12.06 -7.41
C LYS A 761 -22.21 -13.31 -6.89
N THR A 762 -20.98 -13.16 -6.39
CA THR A 762 -20.21 -14.25 -5.78
C THR A 762 -20.92 -14.81 -4.53
N GLU A 763 -21.53 -13.96 -3.70
CA GLU A 763 -22.29 -14.38 -2.53
C GLU A 763 -23.52 -15.22 -2.89
N LYS A 764 -24.24 -14.78 -3.92
CA LYS A 764 -25.43 -15.47 -4.42
C LYS A 764 -25.06 -16.84 -5.00
N LEU A 765 -23.96 -16.92 -5.75
CA LEU A 765 -23.46 -18.17 -6.31
C LEU A 765 -23.02 -19.15 -5.21
N ILE A 766 -22.26 -18.69 -4.21
CA ILE A 766 -21.83 -19.54 -3.09
C ILE A 766 -23.04 -20.03 -2.29
N GLY A 767 -24.05 -19.18 -2.09
CA GLY A 767 -25.29 -19.55 -1.39
C GLY A 767 -26.19 -20.52 -2.16
N GLN A 768 -25.98 -20.70 -3.46
CA GLN A 768 -26.64 -21.73 -4.28
C GLN A 768 -25.93 -23.09 -4.21
N LEU A 769 -24.62 -23.10 -3.91
CA LEU A 769 -23.79 -24.31 -3.88
C LEU A 769 -23.68 -24.94 -2.47
N LEU A 770 -23.76 -24.13 -1.42
CA LEU A 770 -23.57 -24.57 -0.04
C LEU A 770 -24.66 -24.01 0.88
N PRO A 771 -24.98 -24.69 2.00
CA PRO A 771 -25.91 -24.15 2.98
C PRO A 771 -25.43 -22.79 3.51
N LYS A 772 -26.35 -21.86 3.75
CA LYS A 772 -26.04 -20.48 4.18
C LYS A 772 -25.10 -20.40 5.39
N SER A 773 -25.31 -21.25 6.40
CA SER A 773 -24.49 -21.31 7.61
C SER A 773 -23.05 -21.76 7.33
N VAL A 774 -22.89 -22.75 6.46
CA VAL A 774 -21.59 -23.31 6.02
C VAL A 774 -20.85 -22.33 5.10
N ALA A 775 -21.55 -21.73 4.14
CA ALA A 775 -21.03 -20.70 3.25
C ALA A 775 -20.47 -19.49 4.03
N GLN A 776 -21.19 -19.02 5.05
CA GLN A 776 -20.74 -17.93 5.91
C GLN A 776 -19.52 -18.29 6.76
N ALA A 777 -19.42 -19.53 7.25
CA ALA A 777 -18.26 -20.00 7.99
C ALA A 777 -17.00 -20.05 7.12
N LEU A 778 -17.12 -20.57 5.89
CA LEU A 778 -16.03 -20.61 4.90
C LEU A 778 -15.58 -19.21 4.49
N LYS A 779 -16.53 -18.29 4.25
CA LYS A 779 -16.23 -16.87 3.96
C LYS A 779 -15.43 -16.19 5.06
N LYS A 780 -15.64 -16.58 6.33
CA LYS A 780 -14.90 -16.06 7.49
C LYS A 780 -13.55 -16.75 7.72
N GLY A 781 -13.10 -17.57 6.78
CA GLY A 781 -11.85 -18.35 6.88
C GLY A 781 -11.88 -19.41 7.99
N LYS A 782 -13.06 -19.78 8.49
CA LYS A 782 -13.20 -20.77 9.57
C LYS A 782 -13.30 -22.17 8.96
N PRO A 783 -12.52 -23.15 9.45
CA PRO A 783 -12.69 -24.53 9.02
C PRO A 783 -14.06 -25.07 9.47
N VAL A 784 -14.83 -25.61 8.54
CA VAL A 784 -16.12 -26.27 8.84
C VAL A 784 -15.82 -27.71 9.25
N ARG A 785 -15.90 -27.98 10.55
CA ARG A 785 -15.69 -29.33 11.10
C ARG A 785 -16.93 -30.19 10.85
N PRO A 786 -16.78 -31.50 10.60
CA PRO A 786 -17.90 -32.43 10.59
C PRO A 786 -18.65 -32.38 11.93
N GLU A 787 -19.98 -32.36 11.88
CA GLU A 787 -20.85 -32.31 13.05
C GLU A 787 -21.75 -33.56 13.11
N HIS A 788 -21.97 -34.07 14.32
CA HIS A 788 -22.89 -35.17 14.58
C HIS A 788 -24.28 -34.65 14.95
N TYR A 789 -25.30 -35.07 14.21
CA TYR A 789 -26.70 -34.72 14.41
C TYR A 789 -27.42 -35.91 15.05
N SER A 790 -28.05 -35.67 16.20
CA SER A 790 -28.66 -36.71 17.03
C SER A 790 -29.96 -37.25 16.44
N ASP A 791 -30.69 -36.40 15.71
CA ASP A 791 -31.92 -36.77 15.03
C ASP A 791 -32.13 -35.80 13.85
N CYS A 792 -32.58 -36.33 12.73
CA CYS A 792 -32.89 -35.61 11.50
C CYS A 792 -33.78 -36.50 10.61
N THR A 793 -34.48 -35.92 9.64
CA THR A 793 -35.28 -36.70 8.68
C THR A 793 -34.74 -36.53 7.28
N LEU A 794 -34.54 -37.66 6.59
CA LEU A 794 -34.14 -37.71 5.20
C LEU A 794 -35.32 -38.10 4.31
N TYR A 795 -35.35 -37.47 3.14
CA TYR A 795 -36.25 -37.74 2.01
C TYR A 795 -35.42 -38.28 0.85
N PHE A 796 -35.89 -39.41 0.31
CA PHE A 796 -35.44 -39.93 -0.98
C PHE A 796 -36.67 -40.07 -1.88
N SER A 797 -36.55 -39.63 -3.12
CA SER A 797 -37.51 -39.99 -4.16
C SER A 797 -36.83 -40.42 -5.43
N ASP A 798 -37.49 -41.34 -6.12
CA ASP A 798 -37.03 -41.91 -7.39
C ASP A 798 -38.18 -41.96 -8.41
N ILE A 799 -37.83 -41.92 -9.69
CA ILE A 799 -38.79 -41.96 -10.79
C ILE A 799 -39.02 -43.42 -11.20
N VAL A 800 -40.24 -43.91 -11.00
CA VAL A 800 -40.59 -45.29 -11.33
C VAL A 800 -40.55 -45.48 -12.84
N GLY A 801 -39.65 -46.36 -13.30
CA GLY A 801 -39.50 -46.68 -14.72
C GLY A 801 -38.66 -45.67 -15.51
N PHE A 802 -37.87 -44.83 -14.83
CA PHE A 802 -36.99 -43.86 -15.47
C PHE A 802 -36.07 -44.46 -16.54
N THR A 803 -35.49 -45.63 -16.30
CA THR A 803 -34.66 -46.36 -17.28
C THR A 803 -35.40 -46.57 -18.62
N THR A 804 -36.70 -46.83 -18.56
CA THR A 804 -37.54 -46.96 -19.76
C THR A 804 -37.80 -45.60 -20.39
N ILE A 805 -38.13 -44.58 -19.60
CA ILE A 805 -38.36 -43.21 -20.11
C ILE A 805 -37.11 -42.65 -20.79
N SER A 806 -35.94 -42.83 -20.18
CA SER A 806 -34.65 -42.36 -20.71
C SER A 806 -34.22 -43.12 -21.95
N ALA A 807 -34.50 -44.43 -22.03
CA ALA A 807 -34.24 -45.21 -23.24
C ALA A 807 -35.16 -44.84 -24.43
N LEU A 808 -36.31 -44.22 -24.16
CA LEU A 808 -37.28 -43.75 -25.16
C LEU A 808 -37.10 -42.27 -25.55
N SER A 809 -36.20 -41.57 -24.87
CA SER A 809 -35.96 -40.12 -25.02
C SER A 809 -34.58 -39.87 -25.63
N GLU A 810 -34.42 -38.76 -26.33
CA GLU A 810 -33.08 -38.26 -26.70
C GLU A 810 -32.36 -37.68 -25.47
N PRO A 811 -31.02 -37.67 -25.42
CA PRO A 811 -30.28 -37.19 -24.24
C PRO A 811 -30.67 -35.77 -23.78
N ILE A 812 -30.93 -34.86 -24.74
CA ILE A 812 -31.38 -33.49 -24.42
C ILE A 812 -32.80 -33.48 -23.81
N GLU A 813 -33.71 -34.33 -24.31
CA GLU A 813 -35.08 -34.47 -23.78
C GLU A 813 -35.07 -35.04 -22.34
N VAL A 814 -34.09 -35.90 -22.01
CA VAL A 814 -33.90 -36.42 -20.64
C VAL A 814 -33.43 -35.32 -19.69
N VAL A 815 -32.47 -34.49 -20.12
CA VAL A 815 -31.98 -33.37 -19.32
C VAL A 815 -33.10 -32.36 -19.07
N ASP A 816 -33.88 -32.02 -20.11
CA ASP A 816 -35.02 -31.10 -19.99
C ASP A 816 -36.10 -31.63 -19.03
N LEU A 817 -36.42 -32.93 -19.11
CA LEU A 817 -37.35 -33.59 -18.19
C LEU A 817 -36.88 -33.49 -16.73
N LEU A 818 -35.62 -33.84 -16.45
CA LEU A 818 -35.06 -33.77 -15.11
C LEU A 818 -35.02 -32.33 -14.60
N ASN A 819 -34.64 -31.37 -15.45
CA ASN A 819 -34.60 -29.96 -15.10
C ASN A 819 -35.99 -29.40 -14.79
N ASP A 820 -37.01 -29.70 -15.59
CA ASP A 820 -38.40 -29.28 -15.34
C ASP A 820 -38.94 -29.88 -14.03
N LEU A 821 -38.67 -31.18 -13.80
CA LEU A 821 -39.10 -31.89 -12.60
C LEU A 821 -38.43 -31.33 -11.35
N TYR A 822 -37.10 -31.17 -11.37
CA TYR A 822 -36.35 -30.65 -10.23
C TYR A 822 -36.58 -29.16 -10.01
N THR A 823 -36.89 -28.37 -11.04
CA THR A 823 -37.33 -26.97 -10.87
C THR A 823 -38.64 -26.90 -10.10
N MET A 824 -39.58 -27.81 -10.39
CA MET A 824 -40.83 -27.91 -9.65
C MET A 824 -40.60 -28.34 -8.19
N PHE A 825 -39.70 -29.31 -7.95
CA PHE A 825 -39.33 -29.70 -6.58
C PHE A 825 -38.64 -28.56 -5.84
N ASP A 826 -37.69 -27.87 -6.48
CA ASP A 826 -36.94 -26.73 -5.94
C ASP A 826 -37.89 -25.60 -5.52
N ALA A 827 -38.98 -25.36 -6.28
CA ALA A 827 -40.00 -24.38 -5.92
C ALA A 827 -40.83 -24.79 -4.68
N ILE A 828 -41.10 -26.08 -4.49
CA ILE A 828 -41.84 -26.60 -3.33
C ILE A 828 -40.96 -26.52 -2.08
N ILE A 829 -39.72 -27.03 -2.15
CA ILE A 829 -38.82 -27.05 -0.99
C ILE A 829 -38.47 -25.65 -0.49
N ALA A 830 -38.54 -24.62 -1.33
CA ALA A 830 -38.30 -23.23 -0.92
C ALA A 830 -39.31 -22.72 0.14
N SER A 831 -40.46 -23.40 0.29
CA SER A 831 -41.50 -23.08 1.27
C SER A 831 -41.43 -23.89 2.57
N HIS A 832 -40.50 -24.84 2.68
CA HIS A 832 -40.31 -25.72 3.85
C HIS A 832 -38.90 -25.57 4.44
N ASP A 833 -38.73 -25.84 5.73
CA ASP A 833 -37.40 -25.81 6.39
C ASP A 833 -36.60 -27.09 6.09
N VAL A 834 -36.13 -27.17 4.85
CA VAL A 834 -35.40 -28.31 4.31
C VAL A 834 -34.18 -27.88 3.50
N TYR A 835 -33.19 -28.76 3.42
CA TYR A 835 -31.95 -28.57 2.66
C TYR A 835 -31.82 -29.62 1.56
N LYS A 836 -31.62 -29.17 0.32
CA LYS A 836 -31.30 -30.01 -0.84
C LYS A 836 -29.85 -30.49 -0.72
N VAL A 837 -29.66 -31.80 -0.61
CA VAL A 837 -28.34 -32.39 -0.37
C VAL A 837 -27.62 -32.60 -1.70
N GLU A 838 -28.07 -33.55 -2.50
CA GLU A 838 -27.55 -33.85 -3.84
C GLU A 838 -28.66 -34.51 -4.69
N THR A 839 -28.43 -34.57 -6.00
CA THR A 839 -29.21 -35.43 -6.93
C THR A 839 -28.33 -36.60 -7.35
N ILE A 840 -28.81 -37.83 -7.22
CA ILE A 840 -28.07 -39.05 -7.58
C ILE A 840 -28.80 -39.70 -8.74
N GLY A 841 -28.42 -39.37 -9.98
CA GLY A 841 -29.15 -39.79 -11.17
C GLY A 841 -30.56 -39.18 -11.22
N ASP A 842 -31.57 -40.04 -11.26
CA ASP A 842 -33.01 -39.72 -11.18
C ASP A 842 -33.56 -39.63 -9.76
N ALA A 843 -32.71 -39.87 -8.75
CA ALA A 843 -33.08 -39.74 -7.35
C ALA A 843 -32.84 -38.31 -6.82
N TYR A 844 -33.82 -37.81 -6.05
CA TYR A 844 -33.79 -36.50 -5.40
C TYR A 844 -33.70 -36.65 -3.89
N MET A 845 -32.66 -36.06 -3.28
CA MET A 845 -32.36 -36.19 -1.85
C MET A 845 -32.49 -34.86 -1.11
N VAL A 846 -33.29 -34.87 -0.03
CA VAL A 846 -33.55 -33.71 0.83
C VAL A 846 -33.42 -34.10 2.30
N ALA A 847 -32.96 -33.19 3.14
CA ALA A 847 -32.83 -33.39 4.58
C ALA A 847 -33.46 -32.23 5.37
N SER A 848 -34.00 -32.51 6.55
CA SER A 848 -34.37 -31.49 7.55
C SER A 848 -33.74 -31.79 8.90
N GLY A 849 -33.51 -30.76 9.71
CA GLY A 849 -32.73 -30.82 10.95
C GLY A 849 -31.21 -30.69 10.74
N VAL A 850 -30.76 -30.48 9.50
CA VAL A 850 -29.36 -30.35 9.07
C VAL A 850 -29.29 -29.31 7.94
N PRO A 851 -28.33 -28.36 7.92
CA PRO A 851 -27.28 -28.12 8.93
C PRO A 851 -27.80 -27.44 10.20
N ASN A 852 -29.01 -26.85 10.16
CA ASN A 852 -29.61 -26.17 11.29
C ASN A 852 -30.59 -27.12 12.00
N ARG A 853 -30.47 -27.25 13.31
CA ARG A 853 -31.34 -28.11 14.12
C ARG A 853 -32.68 -27.41 14.37
N ASN A 854 -33.79 -28.09 14.09
CA ASN A 854 -35.15 -27.58 14.30
C ASN A 854 -35.97 -28.44 15.30
N GLY A 855 -35.29 -29.13 16.22
CA GLY A 855 -35.95 -30.03 17.19
C GLY A 855 -36.66 -31.17 16.47
N HIS A 856 -37.81 -31.63 16.96
CA HIS A 856 -38.58 -32.70 16.30
C HIS A 856 -39.35 -32.26 15.05
N GLN A 857 -39.27 -30.97 14.67
CA GLN A 857 -40.02 -30.44 13.51
C GLN A 857 -39.48 -30.98 12.19
N HIS A 858 -38.23 -31.45 12.12
CA HIS A 858 -37.63 -32.03 10.91
C HIS A 858 -38.52 -33.08 10.23
N ALA A 859 -39.18 -33.94 11.02
CA ALA A 859 -40.05 -34.99 10.47
C ALA A 859 -41.32 -34.40 9.87
N ALA A 860 -41.90 -33.37 10.48
CA ALA A 860 -43.10 -32.70 9.99
C ALA A 860 -42.83 -31.91 8.71
N GLU A 861 -41.73 -31.18 8.64
CA GLU A 861 -41.30 -30.42 7.45
C GLU A 861 -41.16 -31.35 6.24
N VAL A 862 -40.42 -32.46 6.40
CA VAL A 862 -40.23 -33.45 5.33
C VAL A 862 -41.54 -34.17 4.97
N ALA A 863 -42.40 -34.49 5.95
CA ALA A 863 -43.69 -35.13 5.68
C ALA A 863 -44.65 -34.20 4.91
N ASN A 864 -44.73 -32.91 5.27
CA ASN A 864 -45.56 -31.92 4.57
C ASN A 864 -45.04 -31.67 3.16
N MET A 865 -43.71 -31.48 3.01
CA MET A 865 -43.04 -31.37 1.72
C MET A 865 -43.35 -32.57 0.82
N SER A 866 -43.31 -33.79 1.37
CA SER A 866 -43.60 -35.02 0.61
C SER A 866 -45.03 -35.07 0.08
N LEU A 867 -46.00 -34.60 0.87
CA LEU A 867 -47.40 -34.50 0.44
C LEU A 867 -47.58 -33.44 -0.65
N ASP A 868 -46.90 -32.29 -0.55
CA ASP A 868 -46.93 -31.22 -1.56
C ASP A 868 -46.30 -31.65 -2.89
N ILE A 869 -45.15 -32.36 -2.84
CA ILE A 869 -44.49 -32.95 -4.01
C ILE A 869 -45.41 -33.98 -4.66
N LEU A 870 -46.02 -34.86 -3.86
CA LEU A 870 -46.91 -35.90 -4.37
C LEU A 870 -48.22 -35.33 -4.96
N HIS A 871 -48.70 -34.18 -4.46
CA HIS A 871 -49.80 -33.47 -5.12
C HIS A 871 -49.38 -32.91 -6.49
N SER A 872 -48.21 -32.25 -6.54
CA SER A 872 -47.72 -31.54 -7.73
C SER A 872 -47.35 -32.49 -8.87
N ILE A 873 -46.83 -33.69 -8.55
CA ILE A 873 -46.52 -34.72 -9.55
C ILE A 873 -47.76 -35.22 -10.29
N GLY A 874 -48.94 -35.21 -9.64
CA GLY A 874 -50.19 -35.63 -10.28
C GLY A 874 -50.60 -34.77 -11.48
N HIS A 875 -50.09 -33.54 -11.54
CA HIS A 875 -50.34 -32.57 -12.62
C HIS A 875 -49.14 -32.40 -13.57
N PHE A 876 -48.00 -33.01 -13.27
CA PHE A 876 -46.79 -32.90 -14.07
C PHE A 876 -46.92 -33.68 -15.39
N LYS A 877 -46.55 -33.06 -16.51
CA LYS A 877 -46.56 -33.67 -17.84
C LYS A 877 -45.18 -33.56 -18.48
N ILE A 878 -44.72 -34.65 -19.05
CA ILE A 878 -43.48 -34.69 -19.83
C ILE A 878 -43.72 -33.95 -21.16
N LYS A 879 -42.94 -32.90 -21.46
CA LYS A 879 -43.13 -32.08 -22.68
C LYS A 879 -43.10 -32.90 -23.97
N HIS A 880 -42.17 -33.85 -24.09
CA HIS A 880 -42.00 -34.69 -25.27
C HIS A 880 -42.82 -35.99 -25.26
N MET A 881 -43.45 -36.34 -24.13
CA MET A 881 -44.30 -37.54 -23.97
C MET A 881 -45.49 -37.27 -23.00
N PRO A 882 -46.42 -36.36 -23.36
CA PRO A 882 -47.47 -35.89 -22.44
C PRO A 882 -48.50 -36.96 -22.03
N GLU A 883 -48.54 -38.09 -22.74
CA GLU A 883 -49.43 -39.23 -22.47
C GLU A 883 -48.92 -40.10 -21.31
N ILE A 884 -47.61 -40.09 -21.04
CA ILE A 884 -47.00 -40.85 -19.96
C ILE A 884 -47.03 -40.02 -18.68
N LYS A 885 -47.71 -40.53 -17.65
CA LYS A 885 -47.71 -39.91 -16.32
C LYS A 885 -46.45 -40.30 -15.55
N VAL A 886 -45.73 -39.32 -15.02
CA VAL A 886 -44.56 -39.55 -14.18
C VAL A 886 -45.02 -40.09 -12.83
N LYS A 887 -44.56 -41.29 -12.50
CA LYS A 887 -44.81 -41.96 -11.22
C LYS A 887 -43.56 -41.81 -10.35
N ILE A 888 -43.71 -41.35 -9.12
CA ILE A 888 -42.61 -41.27 -8.15
C ILE A 888 -42.89 -42.20 -6.96
N ARG A 889 -41.82 -42.68 -6.34
CA ARG A 889 -41.83 -43.34 -5.03
C ARG A 889 -41.05 -42.48 -4.05
N ILE A 890 -41.51 -42.42 -2.80
CA ILE A 890 -40.93 -41.57 -1.76
C ILE A 890 -40.62 -42.43 -0.53
N GLY A 891 -39.43 -42.28 0.03
CA GLY A 891 -38.99 -42.92 1.27
C GLY A 891 -38.52 -41.91 2.31
N LEU A 892 -39.04 -42.03 3.54
CA LEU A 892 -38.67 -41.19 4.68
C LEU A 892 -38.13 -42.00 5.85
N HIS A 893 -37.00 -41.57 6.40
CA HIS A 893 -36.44 -42.14 7.62
C HIS A 893 -35.90 -41.05 8.54
N SER A 894 -36.06 -41.25 9.86
CA SER A 894 -35.55 -40.35 10.90
C SER A 894 -34.56 -41.08 11.79
N GLY A 895 -33.39 -40.46 12.01
CA GLY A 895 -32.31 -41.05 12.79
C GLY A 895 -31.06 -40.16 12.85
N PRO A 896 -30.02 -40.60 13.60
CA PRO A 896 -28.77 -39.86 13.74
C PRO A 896 -27.90 -39.92 12.49
N LEU A 897 -27.16 -38.86 12.18
CA LEU A 897 -26.17 -38.84 11.09
C LEU A 897 -24.99 -37.91 11.38
N VAL A 898 -23.97 -37.96 10.54
CA VAL A 898 -22.83 -37.01 10.54
C VAL A 898 -22.83 -36.22 9.24
N ALA A 899 -22.64 -34.91 9.32
CA ALA A 899 -22.60 -34.04 8.16
C ALA A 899 -21.32 -33.19 8.13
N GLY A 900 -20.77 -32.92 6.95
CA GLY A 900 -19.54 -32.13 6.81
C GLY A 900 -19.22 -31.74 5.37
N VAL A 901 -18.29 -30.78 5.21
CA VAL A 901 -17.83 -30.35 3.89
C VAL A 901 -16.68 -31.25 3.43
N VAL A 902 -16.79 -31.82 2.23
CA VAL A 902 -15.79 -32.69 1.60
C VAL A 902 -15.24 -32.03 0.34
N GLY A 903 -13.91 -32.08 0.16
CA GLY A 903 -13.21 -31.55 -1.01
C GLY A 903 -12.76 -30.09 -0.89
N LEU A 904 -11.58 -29.76 -1.43
CA LEU A 904 -11.01 -28.41 -1.41
C LEU A 904 -11.31 -27.60 -2.70
N MET A 905 -11.30 -28.26 -3.86
CA MET A 905 -11.53 -27.62 -5.17
C MET A 905 -13.02 -27.54 -5.55
N MET A 906 -13.84 -28.46 -5.04
CA MET A 906 -15.30 -28.49 -5.22
C MET A 906 -15.96 -28.88 -3.88
N PRO A 907 -16.11 -27.93 -2.93
CA PRO A 907 -16.63 -28.23 -1.61
C PRO A 907 -18.11 -28.65 -1.69
N ARG A 908 -18.44 -29.82 -1.15
CA ARG A 908 -19.82 -30.31 -1.06
C ARG A 908 -20.20 -30.62 0.38
N TYR A 909 -21.44 -30.31 0.76
CA TYR A 909 -21.95 -30.64 2.09
C TYR A 909 -22.58 -32.04 2.06
N CYS A 910 -21.83 -33.04 2.55
CA CYS A 910 -22.18 -34.45 2.47
C CYS A 910 -22.75 -34.96 3.80
N LEU A 911 -23.68 -35.91 3.71
CA LEU A 911 -24.29 -36.61 4.84
C LEU A 911 -23.82 -38.07 4.90
N PHE A 912 -23.49 -38.57 6.08
CA PHE A 912 -22.97 -39.92 6.31
C PHE A 912 -23.69 -40.59 7.48
N GLY A 913 -23.98 -41.88 7.34
CA GLY A 913 -24.53 -42.73 8.40
C GLY A 913 -25.65 -43.66 7.94
N ASP A 914 -26.02 -44.60 8.80
CA ASP A 914 -27.03 -45.64 8.52
C ASP A 914 -28.40 -45.04 8.19
N THR A 915 -28.69 -43.83 8.67
CA THR A 915 -29.91 -43.07 8.36
C THR A 915 -30.07 -42.82 6.85
N VAL A 916 -28.97 -42.56 6.13
CA VAL A 916 -28.98 -42.38 4.66
C VAL A 916 -29.34 -43.69 3.97
N THR A 917 -28.70 -44.79 4.38
CA THR A 917 -28.95 -46.13 3.85
C THR A 917 -30.39 -46.57 4.09
N MET A 918 -30.91 -46.38 5.30
CA MET A 918 -32.27 -46.76 5.66
C MET A 918 -33.31 -45.91 4.90
N ALA A 919 -33.08 -44.61 4.72
CA ALA A 919 -33.95 -43.76 3.91
C ALA A 919 -34.01 -44.22 2.44
N SER A 920 -32.86 -44.59 1.86
CA SER A 920 -32.79 -45.17 0.52
C SER A 920 -33.51 -46.53 0.45
N ILE A 921 -33.41 -47.39 1.47
CA ILE A 921 -34.18 -48.65 1.51
C ILE A 921 -35.69 -48.39 1.59
N MET A 922 -36.12 -47.38 2.36
CA MET A 922 -37.54 -46.99 2.42
C MET A 922 -38.05 -46.56 1.05
N GLU A 923 -37.25 -45.81 0.28
CA GLU A 923 -37.59 -45.41 -1.08
C GLU A 923 -37.62 -46.61 -2.03
N ALA A 924 -36.56 -47.42 -2.07
CA ALA A 924 -36.44 -48.55 -2.99
C ALA A 924 -37.52 -49.63 -2.79
N SER A 925 -37.95 -49.83 -1.54
CA SER A 925 -39.05 -50.73 -1.19
C SER A 925 -40.43 -50.07 -1.35
N GLY A 926 -40.50 -48.78 -1.64
CA GLY A 926 -41.72 -47.99 -1.80
C GLY A 926 -42.58 -48.42 -3.01
N LEU A 927 -43.84 -47.95 -3.01
CA LEU A 927 -44.77 -48.18 -4.11
C LEU A 927 -45.05 -46.85 -4.85
N PRO A 928 -45.42 -46.91 -6.14
CA PRO A 928 -45.76 -45.71 -6.91
C PRO A 928 -46.84 -44.88 -6.22
N TYR A 929 -46.64 -43.57 -6.17
CA TYR A 929 -47.54 -42.59 -5.54
C TYR A 929 -47.79 -42.82 -4.03
N ARG A 930 -46.89 -43.53 -3.34
CA ARG A 930 -46.96 -43.73 -1.89
C ARG A 930 -45.70 -43.17 -1.22
N ILE A 931 -45.89 -42.68 0.01
CA ILE A 931 -44.81 -42.20 0.88
C ILE A 931 -44.55 -43.28 1.93
N HIS A 932 -43.44 -43.98 1.78
CA HIS A 932 -43.03 -45.06 2.68
C HIS A 932 -42.22 -44.48 3.84
N ILE A 933 -42.60 -44.79 5.07
CA ILE A 933 -41.95 -44.24 6.25
C ILE A 933 -41.57 -45.33 7.26
N SER A 934 -40.41 -45.16 7.89
CA SER A 934 -39.94 -46.04 8.97
C SER A 934 -40.70 -45.82 10.29
N LEU A 935 -40.65 -46.82 11.18
CA LEU A 935 -41.22 -46.72 12.54
C LEU A 935 -40.65 -45.53 13.33
N ASN A 936 -39.36 -45.20 13.18
CA ASN A 936 -38.75 -44.05 13.85
C ASN A 936 -39.42 -42.73 13.43
N THR A 937 -39.64 -42.54 12.13
CA THR A 937 -40.35 -41.36 11.62
C THR A 937 -41.78 -41.28 12.18
N VAL A 938 -42.50 -42.41 12.27
CA VAL A 938 -43.86 -42.45 12.87
C VAL A 938 -43.86 -42.00 14.32
N LYS A 939 -42.89 -42.49 15.12
CA LYS A 939 -42.74 -42.09 16.53
C LYS A 939 -42.55 -40.59 16.67
N VAL A 940 -41.68 -39.99 15.85
CA VAL A 940 -41.45 -38.53 15.86
C VAL A 940 -42.72 -37.79 15.44
N LEU A 941 -43.38 -38.17 14.34
CA LEU A 941 -44.61 -37.51 13.87
C LEU A 941 -45.78 -37.63 14.86
N THR A 942 -45.92 -38.76 15.54
CA THR A 942 -46.97 -38.96 16.56
C THR A 942 -46.69 -38.12 17.80
N SER A 943 -45.42 -37.94 18.17
CA SER A 943 -45.04 -37.08 19.30
C SER A 943 -45.45 -35.61 19.11
N LEU A 944 -45.51 -35.14 17.86
CA LEU A 944 -45.88 -33.77 17.50
C LEU A 944 -47.39 -33.49 17.57
N LYS A 945 -48.24 -34.54 17.58
CA LYS A 945 -49.71 -34.45 17.66
C LYS A 945 -50.34 -33.56 16.57
N LEU A 946 -49.84 -33.63 15.34
CA LEU A 946 -50.28 -32.79 14.21
C LEU A 946 -51.32 -33.46 13.29
N GLY A 947 -51.92 -34.59 13.70
CA GLY A 947 -53.01 -35.23 12.95
C GLY A 947 -52.57 -35.98 11.68
N TYR A 948 -51.43 -36.67 11.70
CA TYR A 948 -50.97 -37.48 10.57
C TYR A 948 -51.65 -38.85 10.53
N HIS A 949 -52.03 -39.31 9.33
CA HIS A 949 -52.69 -40.60 9.11
C HIS A 949 -51.72 -41.63 8.54
N PHE A 950 -51.63 -42.79 9.20
CA PHE A 950 -50.71 -43.88 8.84
C PHE A 950 -51.45 -45.18 8.58
N ASP A 951 -50.97 -45.96 7.59
CA ASP A 951 -51.41 -47.33 7.35
C ASP A 951 -50.24 -48.32 7.51
N THR A 952 -50.50 -49.52 8.03
CA THR A 952 -49.44 -50.47 8.38
C THR A 952 -49.08 -51.35 7.18
N ARG A 953 -47.79 -51.48 6.89
CA ARG A 953 -47.27 -52.38 5.86
C ARG A 953 -46.48 -53.52 6.50
N LYS A 954 -46.99 -54.75 6.35
CA LYS A 954 -46.27 -55.96 6.75
C LYS A 954 -45.45 -56.49 5.59
N VAL A 955 -44.14 -56.27 5.63
CA VAL A 955 -43.18 -56.91 4.72
C VAL A 955 -42.68 -58.20 5.38
N LYS A 956 -42.71 -59.33 4.66
CA LYS A 956 -42.26 -60.63 5.19
C LYS A 956 -40.77 -60.56 5.55
N GLY A 957 -40.44 -60.61 6.84
CA GLY A 957 -39.07 -60.79 7.35
C GLY A 957 -38.35 -59.53 7.86
N THR A 958 -39.02 -58.39 8.02
CA THR A 958 -38.45 -57.12 8.51
C THR A 958 -39.36 -56.42 9.53
N GLU A 959 -38.84 -55.40 10.23
CA GLU A 959 -39.63 -54.54 11.15
C GLU A 959 -40.87 -53.93 10.47
N ASP A 960 -41.91 -53.62 11.26
CA ASP A 960 -43.14 -52.99 10.74
C ASP A 960 -42.85 -51.59 10.16
N THR A 961 -43.23 -51.36 8.90
CA THR A 961 -43.13 -50.06 8.22
C THR A 961 -44.52 -49.50 7.89
N TYR A 962 -44.61 -48.22 7.53
CA TYR A 962 -45.89 -47.51 7.43
C TYR A 962 -46.00 -46.70 6.14
N TRP A 963 -47.24 -46.47 5.71
CA TRP A 963 -47.58 -45.52 4.65
C TRP A 963 -48.09 -44.23 5.26
N LEU A 964 -47.55 -43.09 4.85
CA LEU A 964 -48.13 -41.78 5.16
C LEU A 964 -49.26 -41.49 4.17
N MET A 965 -50.49 -41.41 4.67
CA MET A 965 -51.71 -41.27 3.84
C MET A 965 -52.20 -39.82 3.73
N GLY A 966 -51.85 -38.99 4.71
CA GLY A 966 -52.28 -37.59 4.74
C GLY A 966 -52.15 -36.98 6.12
N ARG A 967 -52.68 -35.77 6.27
CA ARG A 967 -52.70 -34.99 7.51
C ARG A 967 -53.99 -34.20 7.62
N ASP A 968 -54.50 -34.04 8.83
CA ASP A 968 -55.56 -33.10 9.14
C ASP A 968 -55.23 -31.68 8.62
N GLY A 969 -56.15 -31.11 7.83
CA GLY A 969 -55.98 -29.79 7.21
C GLY A 969 -55.26 -29.79 5.85
N PHE A 970 -54.79 -30.93 5.34
CA PHE A 970 -54.27 -31.03 3.98
C PHE A 970 -55.41 -31.31 2.98
N THR A 971 -55.83 -30.29 2.23
CA THR A 971 -56.99 -30.34 1.32
C THR A 971 -56.64 -30.57 -0.16
N LYS A 972 -55.35 -30.67 -0.49
CA LYS A 972 -54.89 -30.84 -1.88
C LYS A 972 -55.10 -32.31 -2.34
N PRO A 973 -55.58 -32.56 -3.56
CA PRO A 973 -55.84 -33.91 -4.04
C PRO A 973 -54.53 -34.69 -4.26
N LEU A 974 -54.43 -35.91 -3.73
CA LEU A 974 -53.30 -36.81 -3.96
C LEU A 974 -53.61 -37.78 -5.11
N PRO A 975 -52.61 -38.18 -5.92
CA PRO A 975 -52.79 -39.17 -6.96
C PRO A 975 -53.19 -40.53 -6.38
N VAL A 976 -54.13 -41.20 -7.03
CA VAL A 976 -54.59 -42.54 -6.63
C VAL A 976 -53.52 -43.57 -7.02
N PRO A 977 -53.01 -44.36 -6.06
CA PRO A 977 -51.99 -45.36 -6.39
C PRO A 977 -52.57 -46.51 -7.23
N PRO A 978 -51.78 -47.06 -8.17
CA PRO A 978 -52.26 -48.11 -9.07
C PRO A 978 -52.59 -49.41 -8.31
N ASP A 979 -53.68 -50.09 -8.69
CA ASP A 979 -54.08 -51.38 -8.14
C ASP A 979 -53.08 -52.47 -8.55
N LEU A 980 -52.24 -52.90 -7.61
CA LEU A 980 -51.26 -53.97 -7.84
C LEU A 980 -51.91 -55.34 -7.61
N LEU A 981 -52.37 -55.98 -8.68
CA LEU A 981 -52.63 -57.42 -8.68
C LEU A 981 -51.30 -58.15 -8.41
N GLY A 982 -51.32 -59.12 -7.50
CA GLY A 982 -50.14 -59.89 -7.09
C GLY A 982 -49.47 -60.56 -8.29
N GLY A 983 -48.31 -60.03 -8.70
CA GLY A 983 -47.51 -60.54 -9.82
C GLY A 983 -47.08 -59.50 -10.87
N ALA A 984 -47.62 -58.27 -10.86
CA ALA A 984 -47.17 -57.21 -11.75
C ALA A 984 -45.81 -56.63 -11.30
N SER A 985 -44.90 -56.36 -12.25
CA SER A 985 -43.56 -55.86 -11.95
C SER A 985 -43.61 -54.45 -11.34
N ASN A 986 -43.17 -54.33 -10.09
CA ASN A 986 -43.13 -53.07 -9.33
C ASN A 986 -42.14 -52.03 -9.87
N HIS A 987 -41.49 -52.27 -11.03
CA HIS A 987 -40.26 -51.60 -11.44
C HIS A 987 -40.28 -51.04 -12.87
N GLY A 988 -41.39 -51.12 -13.61
CA GLY A 988 -41.42 -50.69 -15.01
C GLY A 988 -42.72 -50.03 -15.47
N ILE A 989 -42.63 -49.28 -16.56
CA ILE A 989 -43.77 -48.80 -17.35
C ILE A 989 -44.20 -49.97 -18.26
N SER A 990 -45.49 -50.32 -18.27
CA SER A 990 -46.01 -51.34 -19.18
C SER A 990 -45.82 -50.89 -20.62
N LEU A 991 -45.48 -51.82 -21.53
CA LEU A 991 -45.30 -51.49 -22.94
C LEU A 991 -46.53 -50.79 -23.52
N ASP A 992 -47.72 -51.13 -23.02
CA ASP A 992 -49.01 -50.58 -23.44
C ASP A 992 -49.26 -49.11 -23.05
N GLU A 993 -48.50 -48.58 -22.09
CA GLU A 993 -48.54 -47.18 -21.67
C GLU A 993 -47.66 -46.28 -22.57
N ILE A 994 -46.89 -46.86 -23.50
CA ILE A 994 -45.96 -46.12 -24.39
C ILE A 994 -46.66 -45.78 -25.72
N PRO A 995 -46.55 -44.52 -26.21
CA PRO A 995 -47.05 -44.11 -27.52
C PRO A 995 -46.55 -45.01 -28.65
N VAL A 996 -47.47 -45.40 -29.55
CA VAL A 996 -47.23 -46.42 -30.60
C VAL A 996 -46.02 -46.06 -31.49
N GLU A 997 -45.88 -44.79 -31.87
CA GLU A 997 -44.79 -44.31 -32.73
C GLU A 997 -43.40 -44.47 -32.07
N ARG A 998 -43.28 -44.18 -30.77
CA ARG A 998 -42.02 -44.31 -30.04
C ARG A 998 -41.72 -45.76 -29.65
N ARG A 999 -42.75 -46.57 -29.38
CA ARG A 999 -42.62 -48.03 -29.18
C ARG A 999 -41.97 -48.69 -30.40
N GLN A 1000 -42.39 -48.31 -31.60
CA GLN A 1000 -41.83 -48.84 -32.85
C GLN A 1000 -40.36 -48.41 -33.04
N LYS A 1001 -40.04 -47.12 -32.84
CA LYS A 1001 -38.66 -46.61 -32.88
C LYS A 1001 -37.72 -47.32 -31.88
N PHE A 1002 -38.20 -47.63 -30.68
CA PHE A 1002 -37.43 -48.35 -29.66
C PHE A 1002 -37.14 -49.80 -30.07
N LEU A 1003 -38.15 -50.51 -30.58
CA LEU A 1003 -38.00 -51.87 -31.09
C LEU A 1003 -37.06 -51.92 -32.30
N ASP A 1004 -37.09 -50.89 -33.16
CA ASP A 1004 -36.20 -50.78 -34.31
C ASP A 1004 -34.74 -50.48 -33.90
N ARG A 1005 -34.51 -49.63 -32.87
CA ARG A 1005 -33.19 -49.41 -32.27
C ARG A 1005 -32.63 -50.68 -31.60
N GLN A 1006 -33.46 -51.43 -30.86
CA GLN A 1006 -33.10 -52.71 -30.25
C GLN A 1006 -32.73 -53.77 -31.29
N LYS A 1007 -33.44 -53.81 -32.42
CA LYS A 1007 -33.08 -54.69 -33.57
C LYS A 1007 -31.77 -54.27 -34.24
N LYS A 1008 -31.47 -52.97 -34.30
CA LYS A 1008 -30.21 -52.44 -34.85
C LYS A 1008 -28.99 -52.75 -33.97
N ASN A 1009 -29.13 -52.74 -32.64
CA ASN A 1009 -28.06 -53.06 -31.70
C ASN A 1009 -27.84 -54.58 -31.47
N LYS A 1010 -28.74 -55.44 -31.99
CA LYS A 1010 -28.60 -56.91 -31.98
C LYS A 1010 -28.03 -57.50 -33.28
N LYS A 1011 -27.76 -56.66 -34.28
CA LYS A 1011 -26.93 -56.98 -35.44
C LYS A 1011 -25.54 -56.39 -35.22
#